data_AF-A0A7Y3LMJ0-F1
#
_entry.id   AF-A0A7Y3LMJ0-F1
#
_cell.length_a   1.000
_cell.length_b   1.000
_cell.length_c   1.000
_cell.angle_alpha   90.00
_cell.angle_beta   90.00
_cell.angle_gamma   90.00
#
_symmetry.space_group_name_H-M   'P 1'
#
loop_
_entity.id
_entity.type
_entity.pdbx_description
1 polymer ?
#
loop_
_entity_poly.entity_id
_entity_poly.type
_entity_poly.pdbx_seq_one_letter_code
_entity_poly.pdbx_strand_id
1 'polypeptide(L)'
;MFKARASIVFRLCRILCLMGVLCAACSSGTTANSNNGGSLVNTGPGAPPLSWLHVVDPTNGVPYLADSNGRRVILRGVAAVGLEDVAYPNANGKPAIFPVDPSSYEGKCPSATPLYSQPALCEVNSSASEYSQPTTPGSNNDFAEMRALGFNLVRLVLNWSELEPTPGQYSTNYLNRVSQVVSWASQQGIYVILDMHQDQYSRYILPEPANKASSTCTPSGGSDGAPKWAVFTDGKSACSLFGQSALNPASSAAFYEFWHNHKVTGPNGQSPGSGLEDHYIGALASLAKRFSSNSDVLGYELMNEPQPGSIASLPIANIYQASSNDLYPFYKRAIEALTGVRDSLPTCPLKSPTGTDCAYPQLANVSKQAILFEPMAYRNLLDFSPQVSTTFSSYRNLVYAPHVYTHAFTADQFIGYTPQNSPYPPSYTFGYQSADSDAIAMRSAVLTTEYGAGANTDSYILSGETAAQDESATGGTLWAWKGLSSSQGSCWCVRWQYSSYSTTSDGTNGSGNPSSKPSPNDILISSRATYLERIYPRYIDGTLSAYGYDPTTKSFALVVTASKKITPGNYGDDTEIYIPSTVGASASVSGSAKLDGSVSEPDGSRLIYVVPTGGSYIVTVGSNASELSAVEAEANSPLTPISEVQARGLLQSALNTALNSSVAAIKQKAQLASVVAQLALGSQSDDPNLKN
;
A
#
# COMPACT_ATOMS: atom_id res chain seq x y z
N MET A 1 53.37 -8.53 12.25
CA MET A 1 54.67 -7.82 12.14
C MET A 1 55.03 -7.67 10.66
N PHE A 2 55.92 -6.74 10.32
CA PHE A 2 56.26 -6.24 8.97
C PHE A 2 55.24 -5.32 8.27
N LYS A 3 55.77 -4.21 7.73
CA LYS A 3 55.11 -3.12 6.99
C LYS A 3 55.68 -3.05 5.56
N ALA A 4 54.92 -2.38 4.68
CA ALA A 4 55.33 -1.72 3.41
C ALA A 4 55.63 -2.67 2.22
N ARG A 5 55.16 -2.43 0.99
CA ARG A 5 55.12 -1.20 0.15
C ARG A 5 53.92 -1.30 -0.84
N ALA A 6 53.19 -0.22 -1.19
CA ALA A 6 53.41 0.69 -2.34
C ALA A 6 53.61 -0.02 -3.71
N SER A 7 53.05 0.39 -4.86
CA SER A 7 52.21 1.55 -5.21
C SER A 7 51.58 1.41 -6.63
N ILE A 8 50.33 1.83 -6.80
CA ILE A 8 49.86 2.89 -7.75
C ILE A 8 50.27 2.85 -9.26
N VAL A 9 49.23 2.72 -10.12
CA VAL A 9 48.95 3.47 -11.39
C VAL A 9 49.48 3.00 -12.79
N PHE A 10 48.49 2.65 -13.65
CA PHE A 10 48.33 2.89 -15.10
C PHE A 10 49.12 2.15 -16.22
N ARG A 11 48.38 1.31 -16.99
CA ARG A 11 48.19 1.28 -18.49
C ARG A 11 47.96 -0.17 -18.98
N LEU A 12 46.79 -0.53 -19.50
CA LEU A 12 46.22 -0.32 -20.86
C LEU A 12 46.77 -1.25 -21.98
N CYS A 13 45.91 -2.20 -22.37
CA CYS A 13 45.73 -2.84 -23.70
C CYS A 13 46.76 -3.82 -24.34
N ARG A 14 46.26 -5.06 -24.52
CA ARG A 14 46.23 -5.92 -25.75
C ARG A 14 47.51 -6.61 -26.29
N ILE A 15 47.35 -7.91 -26.60
CA ILE A 15 47.47 -8.63 -27.91
C ILE A 15 47.52 -10.15 -27.60
N LEU A 16 46.46 -10.94 -27.86
CA LEU A 16 46.26 -11.89 -29.00
C LEU A 16 47.22 -13.12 -28.96
N CYS A 17 46.85 -14.35 -29.40
CA CYS A 17 46.04 -14.71 -30.57
C CYS A 17 45.58 -16.20 -30.61
N LEU A 18 44.85 -16.53 -31.71
CA LEU A 18 44.25 -17.81 -32.21
C LEU A 18 42.87 -18.20 -31.62
N MET A 19 41.97 -18.95 -32.30
CA MET A 19 41.58 -19.17 -33.73
C MET A 19 40.28 -20.05 -33.71
N GLY A 20 39.37 -20.12 -34.70
CA GLY A 20 39.10 -19.39 -35.96
C GLY A 20 37.57 -19.33 -36.21
N VAL A 21 36.95 -18.44 -37.01
CA VAL A 21 37.03 -18.18 -38.49
C VAL A 21 36.27 -19.28 -39.28
N LEU A 22 35.23 -19.03 -40.13
CA LEU A 22 34.93 -18.04 -41.20
C LEU A 22 33.46 -17.53 -41.19
N CYS A 23 33.16 -16.22 -41.38
CA CYS A 23 32.68 -15.51 -42.61
C CYS A 23 31.19 -15.75 -43.02
N ALA A 24 30.43 -14.79 -43.59
CA ALA A 24 30.71 -13.42 -44.07
C ALA A 24 29.52 -12.43 -43.89
N ALA A 25 29.74 -11.15 -44.22
CA ALA A 25 28.87 -10.01 -43.95
C ALA A 25 27.64 -9.84 -44.88
N CYS A 26 26.65 -9.08 -44.42
CA CYS A 26 26.13 -7.90 -45.14
C CYS A 26 25.39 -6.93 -44.20
N SER A 27 25.36 -5.65 -44.59
CA SER A 27 24.77 -4.54 -43.83
C SER A 27 23.38 -4.16 -44.34
N SER A 28 22.42 -3.99 -43.43
CA SER A 28 21.24 -3.14 -43.63
C SER A 28 20.65 -2.75 -42.28
N GLY A 29 20.23 -1.49 -42.15
CA GLY A 29 19.61 -1.01 -40.91
C GLY A 29 18.17 -1.50 -40.77
N THR A 30 17.80 -1.93 -39.58
CA THR A 30 16.39 -2.12 -39.19
C THR A 30 16.15 -1.50 -37.83
N THR A 31 15.14 -0.64 -37.77
CA THR A 31 14.55 -0.09 -36.56
C THR A 31 14.32 -1.19 -35.50
N ALA A 32 14.83 -0.97 -34.28
CA ALA A 32 14.55 -1.85 -33.15
C ALA A 32 13.08 -1.70 -32.75
N ASN A 33 12.22 -2.55 -33.31
CA ASN A 33 10.81 -2.60 -32.98
C ASN A 33 10.67 -3.31 -31.62
N SER A 34 10.48 -2.55 -30.55
CA SER A 34 10.46 -3.04 -29.16
C SER A 34 9.13 -3.72 -28.80
N ASN A 35 8.75 -4.75 -29.56
CA ASN A 35 7.61 -5.62 -29.32
C ASN A 35 8.05 -7.00 -28.81
N ASN A 36 8.78 -7.02 -27.68
CA ASN A 36 8.91 -8.22 -26.87
C ASN A 36 7.93 -8.14 -25.70
N GLY A 37 6.66 -8.41 -26.00
CA GLY A 37 5.70 -8.82 -24.97
C GLY A 37 6.14 -10.16 -24.41
N GLY A 38 6.99 -10.13 -23.38
CA GLY A 38 7.36 -11.34 -22.65
C GLY A 38 6.10 -11.99 -22.11
N SER A 39 5.86 -13.26 -22.45
CA SER A 39 4.69 -13.98 -21.97
C SER A 39 4.59 -13.82 -20.44
N LEU A 40 3.37 -13.61 -19.94
CA LEU A 40 3.09 -13.92 -18.55
C LEU A 40 3.44 -15.41 -18.38
N VAL A 41 4.35 -15.71 -17.46
CA VAL A 41 4.79 -17.09 -17.25
C VAL A 41 3.70 -17.76 -16.44
N ASN A 42 2.78 -18.45 -17.11
CA ASN A 42 1.75 -19.23 -16.45
C ASN A 42 2.43 -20.47 -15.82
N THR A 43 2.62 -20.43 -14.49
CA THR A 43 3.52 -21.34 -13.76
C THR A 43 2.88 -22.64 -13.29
N GLY A 44 1.57 -22.88 -13.50
CA GLY A 44 0.95 -24.15 -13.14
C GLY A 44 -0.58 -24.17 -13.31
N PRO A 45 -1.23 -25.29 -12.94
CA PRO A 45 -2.70 -25.41 -12.88
C PRO A 45 -3.24 -24.68 -11.64
N GLY A 46 -3.15 -23.35 -11.61
CA GLY A 46 -3.65 -22.51 -10.53
C GLY A 46 -5.16 -22.22 -10.62
N ALA A 47 -5.63 -21.33 -9.74
CA ALA A 47 -6.96 -20.73 -9.82
C ALA A 47 -7.27 -20.16 -11.22
N PRO A 48 -8.55 -20.10 -11.65
CA PRO A 48 -8.91 -19.38 -12.86
C PRO A 48 -8.55 -17.89 -12.73
N PRO A 49 -8.21 -17.19 -13.83
CA PRO A 49 -7.93 -15.75 -13.80
C PRO A 49 -9.06 -14.98 -13.14
N LEU A 50 -8.70 -14.05 -12.27
CA LEU A 50 -9.66 -13.29 -11.47
C LEU A 50 -10.51 -12.37 -12.36
N SER A 51 -11.68 -11.99 -11.86
CA SER A 51 -12.59 -11.11 -12.61
C SER A 51 -12.07 -9.68 -12.65
N TRP A 52 -12.29 -8.98 -13.77
CA TRP A 52 -12.03 -7.55 -13.81
C TRP A 52 -12.94 -6.82 -12.82
N LEU A 53 -12.35 -6.17 -11.82
CA LEU A 53 -13.10 -5.26 -10.95
C LEU A 53 -13.23 -3.88 -11.60
N HIS A 54 -14.30 -3.18 -11.27
CA HIS A 54 -14.58 -1.83 -11.72
C HIS A 54 -15.26 -1.03 -10.60
N VAL A 55 -15.25 0.29 -10.69
CA VAL A 55 -15.93 1.14 -9.71
C VAL A 55 -17.38 1.37 -10.14
N VAL A 56 -18.30 1.11 -9.22
CA VAL A 56 -19.71 1.49 -9.32
C VAL A 56 -19.93 2.73 -8.48
N ASP A 57 -20.44 3.78 -9.11
CA ASP A 57 -20.76 5.07 -8.51
C ASP A 57 -22.29 5.23 -8.43
N PRO A 58 -22.92 4.94 -7.27
CA PRO A 58 -24.36 5.01 -7.09
C PRO A 58 -24.84 6.44 -6.89
N THR A 59 -26.04 6.77 -7.36
CA THR A 59 -26.66 8.11 -7.18
C THR A 59 -26.75 8.53 -5.71
N ASN A 60 -26.93 7.57 -4.79
CA ASN A 60 -26.94 7.78 -3.35
C ASN A 60 -26.10 6.66 -2.70
N GLY A 61 -24.98 7.02 -2.06
CA GLY A 61 -24.09 6.09 -1.36
C GLY A 61 -22.61 6.34 -1.67
N VAL A 62 -21.73 5.58 -1.03
CA VAL A 62 -20.29 5.59 -1.32
C VAL A 62 -20.03 4.72 -2.56
N PRO A 63 -19.21 5.17 -3.53
CA PRO A 63 -18.80 4.31 -4.65
C PRO A 63 -18.01 3.10 -4.16
N TYR A 64 -18.06 2.00 -4.90
CA TYR A 64 -17.49 0.72 -4.46
C TYR A 64 -16.93 -0.11 -5.61
N LEU A 65 -16.02 -1.03 -5.30
CA LEU A 65 -15.51 -2.02 -6.26
C LEU A 65 -16.55 -3.12 -6.50
N ALA A 66 -16.79 -3.45 -7.77
CA ALA A 66 -17.67 -4.52 -8.19
C ALA A 66 -17.03 -5.40 -9.26
N ASP A 67 -17.40 -6.68 -9.29
CA ASP A 67 -16.99 -7.61 -10.34
C ASP A 67 -17.73 -7.38 -11.67
N SER A 68 -17.44 -8.17 -12.70
CA SER A 68 -18.09 -8.05 -14.01
C SER A 68 -19.60 -8.29 -14.01
N ASN A 69 -20.14 -8.91 -12.97
CA ASN A 69 -21.57 -9.21 -12.83
C ASN A 69 -22.29 -8.11 -12.01
N GLY A 70 -21.52 -7.16 -11.45
CA GLY A 70 -22.02 -6.03 -10.67
C GLY A 70 -22.16 -6.31 -9.18
N ARG A 71 -21.61 -7.44 -8.68
CA ARG A 71 -21.58 -7.76 -7.25
C ARG A 71 -20.53 -6.89 -6.56
N ARG A 72 -20.87 -6.26 -5.43
CA ARG A 72 -19.87 -5.53 -4.60
C ARG A 72 -18.81 -6.53 -4.13
N VAL A 73 -17.54 -6.14 -4.17
CA VAL A 73 -16.41 -6.95 -3.70
C VAL A 73 -15.81 -6.36 -2.44
N ILE A 74 -15.58 -7.19 -1.42
CA ILE A 74 -14.78 -6.83 -0.25
C ILE A 74 -13.40 -7.47 -0.39
N LEU A 75 -12.37 -6.65 -0.26
CA LEU A 75 -10.97 -7.07 -0.44
C LEU A 75 -10.24 -7.02 0.90
N ARG A 76 -9.65 -8.15 1.32
CA ARG A 76 -8.93 -8.31 2.59
C ARG A 76 -7.57 -8.95 2.35
N GLY A 77 -6.54 -8.38 2.96
CA GLY A 77 -5.18 -8.75 2.64
C GLY A 77 -4.11 -8.23 3.58
N VAL A 78 -2.88 -8.30 3.08
CA VAL A 78 -1.65 -7.82 3.72
C VAL A 78 -0.76 -7.08 2.73
N ALA A 79 0.05 -6.15 3.24
CA ALA A 79 1.19 -5.62 2.50
C ALA A 79 2.31 -6.68 2.41
N ALA A 80 2.81 -6.94 1.21
CA ALA A 80 3.81 -7.98 0.93
C ALA A 80 5.12 -7.32 0.48
N VAL A 81 6.03 -7.12 1.44
CA VAL A 81 7.12 -6.14 1.33
C VAL A 81 8.43 -6.70 0.73
N GLY A 82 8.55 -8.01 0.55
CA GLY A 82 9.82 -8.70 0.23
C GLY A 82 10.44 -8.48 -1.17
N LEU A 83 10.16 -7.34 -1.83
CA LEU A 83 10.76 -6.86 -3.08
C LEU A 83 11.36 -5.42 -2.94
N GLU A 84 11.35 -4.84 -1.74
CA GLU A 84 11.72 -3.46 -1.41
C GLU A 84 13.25 -3.21 -1.38
N ASP A 85 13.74 -2.14 -2.03
CA ASP A 85 15.12 -1.63 -1.92
C ASP A 85 15.26 -0.68 -0.71
N VAL A 86 15.20 -1.27 0.49
CA VAL A 86 15.27 -0.53 1.77
C VAL A 86 16.68 -0.12 2.17
N ALA A 87 16.81 1.00 2.88
CA ALA A 87 18.04 1.36 3.57
C ALA A 87 18.35 0.35 4.68
N TYR A 88 19.63 0.08 4.86
CA TYR A 88 20.10 -0.83 5.89
C TYR A 88 21.35 -0.27 6.58
N PRO A 89 21.61 -0.66 7.83
CA PRO A 89 22.75 -0.17 8.59
C PRO A 89 24.08 -0.34 7.84
N ASN A 90 24.81 0.77 7.69
CA ASN A 90 26.11 0.82 6.98
C ASN A 90 26.01 0.49 5.48
N ALA A 91 24.86 0.75 4.84
CA ALA A 91 24.65 0.69 3.39
C ALA A 91 25.35 1.79 2.59
N ASN A 92 26.03 2.76 3.24
CA ASN A 92 26.62 3.97 2.65
C ASN A 92 27.34 3.75 1.30
N GLY A 93 26.62 3.92 0.19
CA GLY A 93 27.12 3.72 -1.17
C GLY A 93 27.34 2.26 -1.62
N LYS A 94 26.89 1.27 -0.84
CA LYS A 94 26.90 -0.16 -1.21
C LYS A 94 25.72 -0.51 -2.13
N PRO A 95 25.82 -1.61 -2.90
CA PRO A 95 24.71 -2.14 -3.68
C PRO A 95 23.44 -2.35 -2.85
N ALA A 96 22.30 -2.34 -3.53
CA ALA A 96 21.03 -2.80 -2.98
C ALA A 96 21.16 -4.27 -2.55
N ILE A 97 20.35 -4.70 -1.57
CA ILE A 97 20.20 -6.13 -1.26
C ILE A 97 19.06 -6.73 -2.12
N PHE A 98 18.14 -5.89 -2.57
CA PHE A 98 17.03 -6.25 -3.45
C PHE A 98 17.29 -5.78 -4.90
N PRO A 99 16.55 -6.33 -5.88
CA PRO A 99 15.88 -7.62 -5.79
C PRO A 99 16.90 -8.72 -5.47
N VAL A 100 16.52 -9.63 -4.58
CA VAL A 100 17.33 -10.82 -4.29
C VAL A 100 17.54 -11.59 -5.60
N ASP A 101 18.79 -11.99 -5.87
CA ASP A 101 19.17 -12.71 -7.08
C ASP A 101 18.23 -13.92 -7.31
N PRO A 102 17.62 -14.06 -8.50
CA PRO A 102 16.68 -15.15 -8.81
C PRO A 102 17.20 -16.56 -8.50
N SER A 103 18.52 -16.81 -8.60
CA SER A 103 19.12 -18.11 -8.24
C SER A 103 18.97 -18.46 -6.75
N SER A 104 18.72 -17.48 -5.89
CA SER A 104 18.41 -17.70 -4.47
C SER A 104 17.06 -18.38 -4.24
N TYR A 105 16.17 -18.35 -5.23
CA TYR A 105 14.83 -18.97 -5.19
C TYR A 105 14.78 -20.36 -5.84
N GLU A 106 15.89 -20.87 -6.40
CA GLU A 106 15.93 -22.16 -7.09
C GLU A 106 15.74 -23.33 -6.10
N GLY A 107 14.50 -23.82 -6.02
CA GLY A 107 14.11 -24.97 -5.20
C GLY A 107 14.06 -24.72 -3.68
N LYS A 108 14.11 -23.45 -3.25
CA LYS A 108 14.14 -23.02 -1.84
C LYS A 108 13.83 -21.53 -1.72
N CYS A 109 13.65 -21.02 -0.51
CA CYS A 109 13.63 -19.59 -0.26
C CYS A 109 15.02 -19.00 0.02
N PRO A 110 15.22 -17.70 -0.28
CA PRO A 110 16.34 -16.94 0.27
C PRO A 110 16.33 -16.98 1.80
N SER A 111 17.51 -17.07 2.41
CA SER A 111 17.63 -16.95 3.86
C SER A 111 17.43 -15.50 4.31
N ALA A 112 16.63 -15.30 5.36
CA ALA A 112 16.51 -13.99 5.99
C ALA A 112 17.89 -13.50 6.50
N THR A 113 18.12 -12.20 6.38
CA THR A 113 19.29 -11.49 6.90
C THR A 113 18.81 -10.45 7.92
N PRO A 114 19.54 -10.20 9.01
CA PRO A 114 19.07 -9.26 10.03
C PRO A 114 19.10 -7.79 9.54
N LEU A 115 19.71 -7.50 8.39
CA LEU A 115 19.96 -6.14 7.92
C LEU A 115 18.71 -5.38 7.47
N TYR A 116 17.62 -6.07 7.10
CA TYR A 116 16.32 -5.48 6.76
C TYR A 116 15.21 -6.15 7.57
N SER A 117 14.13 -5.43 7.83
CA SER A 117 13.02 -5.90 8.67
C SER A 117 12.09 -6.87 7.96
N GLN A 118 12.11 -6.93 6.62
CA GLN A 118 11.10 -7.59 5.78
C GLN A 118 11.66 -8.78 4.98
N PRO A 119 11.47 -10.05 5.42
CA PRO A 119 11.92 -11.24 4.70
C PRO A 119 11.33 -11.37 3.29
N ALA A 120 12.15 -11.86 2.35
CA ALA A 120 11.77 -12.08 0.96
C ALA A 120 10.54 -13.00 0.78
N LEU A 121 9.65 -12.67 -0.16
CA LEU A 121 8.47 -13.47 -0.53
C LEU A 121 8.85 -14.69 -1.37
N CYS A 122 8.18 -15.83 -1.15
CA CYS A 122 8.59 -17.13 -1.66
C CYS A 122 7.40 -18.10 -1.81
N GLU A 123 7.46 -18.94 -2.83
CA GLU A 123 6.42 -19.93 -3.16
C GLU A 123 7.09 -21.21 -3.70
N VAL A 124 7.65 -22.05 -2.81
CA VAL A 124 8.49 -23.19 -3.23
C VAL A 124 7.69 -24.29 -3.94
N ASN A 125 6.38 -24.34 -3.73
CA ASN A 125 5.48 -25.29 -4.38
C ASN A 125 4.68 -24.67 -5.56
N SER A 126 5.10 -23.54 -6.13
CA SER A 126 4.40 -22.81 -7.20
C SER A 126 4.20 -23.55 -8.54
N SER A 127 4.54 -24.85 -8.62
CA SER A 127 4.21 -25.75 -9.75
C SER A 127 3.03 -26.69 -9.45
N ALA A 128 2.61 -26.78 -8.18
CA ALA A 128 1.41 -27.48 -7.76
C ALA A 128 0.18 -26.58 -7.91
N SER A 129 -1.00 -27.18 -8.03
CA SER A 129 -2.29 -26.46 -8.02
C SER A 129 -2.53 -25.74 -6.69
N GLU A 130 -3.32 -24.66 -6.74
CA GLU A 130 -3.76 -23.80 -5.62
C GLU A 130 -3.76 -24.51 -4.24
N TYR A 131 -4.74 -25.39 -4.02
CA TYR A 131 -4.96 -26.12 -2.77
C TYR A 131 -4.02 -27.32 -2.53
N SER A 132 -3.04 -27.55 -3.42
CA SER A 132 -2.00 -28.57 -3.27
C SER A 132 -0.69 -28.00 -2.73
N GLN A 133 -0.58 -26.68 -2.63
CA GLN A 133 0.54 -25.99 -1.97
C GLN A 133 0.29 -26.01 -0.44
N PRO A 134 1.21 -26.57 0.38
CA PRO A 134 1.04 -26.64 1.83
C PRO A 134 0.87 -25.27 2.48
N THR A 135 -0.09 -25.15 3.40
CA THR A 135 -0.47 -23.90 4.11
C THR A 135 -0.02 -23.88 5.58
N THR A 136 0.72 -24.90 6.02
CA THR A 136 1.23 -25.00 7.39
C THR A 136 2.36 -24.00 7.63
N PRO A 137 2.43 -23.31 8.79
CA PRO A 137 3.51 -22.37 9.08
C PRO A 137 4.90 -22.95 8.84
N GLY A 138 5.73 -22.19 8.10
CA GLY A 138 7.06 -22.64 7.65
C GLY A 138 7.02 -23.49 6.38
N SER A 139 5.88 -23.55 5.68
CA SER A 139 5.71 -24.25 4.41
C SER A 139 6.63 -23.73 3.31
N ASN A 140 7.07 -22.46 3.41
CA ASN A 140 7.75 -21.70 2.38
C ASN A 140 6.85 -21.35 1.16
N ASN A 141 5.54 -21.27 1.40
CA ASN A 141 4.48 -21.00 0.43
C ASN A 141 3.63 -19.80 0.90
N ASP A 142 4.19 -18.59 0.77
CA ASP A 142 3.61 -17.37 1.37
C ASP A 142 2.17 -17.11 0.92
N PHE A 143 1.84 -17.31 -0.37
CA PHE A 143 0.52 -16.99 -0.90
C PHE A 143 -0.49 -18.10 -0.59
N ALA A 144 -0.06 -19.35 -0.49
CA ALA A 144 -0.91 -20.44 0.01
C ALA A 144 -1.26 -20.23 1.51
N GLU A 145 -0.31 -19.77 2.32
CA GLU A 145 -0.55 -19.37 3.71
C GLU A 145 -1.48 -18.14 3.82
N MET A 146 -1.36 -17.15 2.94
CA MET A 146 -2.30 -16.01 2.85
C MET A 146 -3.73 -16.46 2.50
N ARG A 147 -3.89 -17.34 1.50
CA ARG A 147 -5.21 -17.89 1.10
C ARG A 147 -5.87 -18.62 2.27
N ALA A 148 -5.11 -19.39 3.04
CA ALA A 148 -5.62 -20.14 4.19
C ALA A 148 -6.15 -19.25 5.33
N LEU A 149 -5.71 -17.98 5.42
CA LEU A 149 -6.27 -16.98 6.34
C LEU A 149 -7.51 -16.28 5.77
N GLY A 150 -7.90 -16.57 4.52
CA GLY A 150 -9.03 -15.97 3.82
C GLY A 150 -8.69 -14.72 3.02
N PHE A 151 -7.41 -14.35 2.87
CA PHE A 151 -7.05 -13.17 2.09
C PHE A 151 -7.35 -13.37 0.60
N ASN A 152 -7.89 -12.33 -0.04
CA ASN A 152 -8.13 -12.25 -1.48
C ASN A 152 -7.41 -11.04 -2.12
N LEU A 153 -6.60 -10.32 -1.35
CA LEU A 153 -5.82 -9.16 -1.78
C LEU A 153 -4.39 -9.21 -1.22
N VAL A 154 -3.43 -8.73 -2.01
CA VAL A 154 -2.08 -8.36 -1.57
C VAL A 154 -1.72 -6.98 -2.14
N ARG A 155 -1.18 -6.11 -1.28
CA ARG A 155 -0.48 -4.89 -1.71
C ARG A 155 1.00 -5.22 -1.87
N LEU A 156 1.45 -5.33 -3.11
CA LEU A 156 2.83 -5.70 -3.43
C LEU A 156 3.68 -4.43 -3.51
N VAL A 157 4.50 -4.22 -2.48
CA VAL A 157 5.44 -3.10 -2.37
C VAL A 157 6.51 -3.21 -3.46
N LEU A 158 6.65 -2.15 -4.26
CA LEU A 158 7.67 -2.01 -5.29
C LEU A 158 8.38 -0.66 -5.15
N ASN A 159 9.63 -0.54 -5.60
CA ASN A 159 10.34 0.74 -5.60
C ASN A 159 10.75 1.23 -6.98
N TRP A 160 10.69 2.55 -7.15
CA TRP A 160 11.17 3.22 -8.36
C TRP A 160 12.66 2.96 -8.59
N SER A 161 13.44 2.81 -7.51
CA SER A 161 14.88 2.52 -7.58
C SER A 161 15.20 1.23 -8.32
N GLU A 162 14.35 0.21 -8.21
CA GLU A 162 14.53 -1.08 -8.89
C GLU A 162 13.78 -1.17 -10.22
N LEU A 163 12.72 -0.39 -10.42
CA LEU A 163 12.10 -0.25 -11.74
C LEU A 163 12.97 0.55 -12.72
N GLU A 164 13.62 1.62 -12.27
CA GLU A 164 14.44 2.53 -13.10
C GLU A 164 15.80 2.84 -12.43
N PRO A 165 16.70 1.84 -12.26
CA PRO A 165 17.97 2.01 -11.54
C PRO A 165 18.96 2.96 -12.23
N THR A 166 18.68 3.39 -13.46
CA THR A 166 19.43 4.40 -14.22
C THR A 166 18.43 5.16 -15.08
N PRO A 167 18.56 6.49 -15.27
CA PRO A 167 17.54 7.28 -15.96
C PRO A 167 17.20 6.67 -17.33
N GLY A 168 15.91 6.50 -17.60
CA GLY A 168 15.34 5.96 -18.84
C GLY A 168 15.59 4.48 -19.10
N GLN A 169 16.16 3.73 -18.16
CA GLN A 169 16.50 2.31 -18.32
C GLN A 169 15.73 1.45 -17.33
N TYR A 170 14.66 0.81 -17.80
CA TYR A 170 13.78 0.01 -16.96
C TYR A 170 14.31 -1.42 -16.74
N SER A 171 14.25 -1.89 -15.49
CA SER A 171 14.79 -3.19 -15.09
C SER A 171 13.89 -4.35 -15.53
N THR A 172 14.26 -5.02 -16.62
CA THR A 172 13.61 -6.27 -17.05
C THR A 172 13.69 -7.37 -15.98
N ASN A 173 14.77 -7.40 -15.19
CA ASN A 173 14.94 -8.37 -14.11
C ASN A 173 13.91 -8.13 -12.99
N TYR A 174 13.73 -6.88 -12.57
CA TYR A 174 12.72 -6.54 -11.56
C TYR A 174 11.31 -6.81 -12.09
N LEU A 175 10.97 -6.37 -13.31
CA LEU A 175 9.66 -6.64 -13.93
C LEU A 175 9.35 -8.14 -14.07
N ASN A 176 10.36 -8.98 -14.30
CA ASN A 176 10.20 -10.44 -14.29
C ASN A 176 9.99 -10.99 -12.87
N ARG A 177 10.68 -10.45 -11.87
CA ARG A 177 10.47 -10.82 -10.46
C ARG A 177 9.08 -10.42 -9.97
N VAL A 178 8.59 -9.22 -10.30
CA VAL A 178 7.21 -8.80 -10.04
C VAL A 178 6.22 -9.74 -10.74
N SER A 179 6.46 -10.08 -12.02
CA SER A 179 5.59 -11.01 -12.75
C SER A 179 5.54 -12.42 -12.16
N GLN A 180 6.61 -12.88 -11.51
CA GLN A 180 6.63 -14.16 -10.79
C GLN A 180 5.81 -14.08 -9.50
N VAL A 181 5.94 -13.01 -8.73
CA VAL A 181 5.18 -12.85 -7.48
C VAL A 181 3.68 -12.62 -7.75
N VAL A 182 3.34 -11.89 -8.81
CA VAL A 182 1.96 -11.78 -9.30
C VAL A 182 1.41 -13.14 -9.74
N SER A 183 2.21 -14.02 -10.36
CA SER A 183 1.74 -15.36 -10.73
C SER A 183 1.53 -16.27 -9.50
N TRP A 184 2.29 -16.08 -8.43
CA TRP A 184 2.08 -16.78 -7.15
C TRP A 184 0.78 -16.36 -6.46
N ALA A 185 0.47 -15.06 -6.42
CA ALA A 185 -0.82 -14.57 -5.92
C ALA A 185 -2.01 -15.04 -6.78
N SER A 186 -1.88 -14.94 -8.10
CA SER A 186 -2.86 -15.42 -9.09
C SER A 186 -3.21 -16.90 -8.91
N GLN A 187 -2.20 -17.77 -8.72
CA GLN A 187 -2.40 -19.20 -8.44
C GLN A 187 -3.26 -19.49 -7.20
N GLN A 188 -3.39 -18.52 -6.30
CA GLN A 188 -4.04 -18.61 -4.99
C GLN A 188 -5.35 -17.80 -4.89
N GLY A 189 -5.85 -17.29 -6.03
CA GLY A 189 -7.09 -16.51 -6.07
C GLY A 189 -6.99 -15.13 -5.40
N ILE A 190 -5.77 -14.56 -5.33
CA ILE A 190 -5.44 -13.30 -4.65
C ILE A 190 -5.19 -12.20 -5.68
N TYR A 191 -5.95 -11.10 -5.60
CA TYR A 191 -5.71 -9.88 -6.37
C TYR A 191 -4.43 -9.18 -5.91
N VAL A 192 -3.74 -8.50 -6.82
CA VAL A 192 -2.52 -7.73 -6.52
C VAL A 192 -2.71 -6.25 -6.82
N ILE A 193 -2.49 -5.39 -5.83
CA ILE A 193 -2.15 -3.98 -6.04
C ILE A 193 -0.64 -3.90 -6.27
N LEU A 194 -0.23 -3.21 -7.33
CA LEU A 194 1.17 -2.88 -7.56
C LEU A 194 1.43 -1.49 -7.00
N ASP A 195 2.07 -1.45 -5.83
CA ASP A 195 2.27 -0.25 -5.02
C ASP A 195 3.60 0.42 -5.35
N MET A 196 3.54 1.70 -5.72
CA MET A 196 4.71 2.49 -6.06
C MET A 196 5.33 3.15 -4.81
N HIS A 197 5.89 2.28 -3.98
CA HIS A 197 6.24 2.54 -2.59
C HIS A 197 7.46 3.42 -2.38
N GLN A 198 7.45 4.14 -1.27
CA GLN A 198 8.56 4.87 -0.68
C GLN A 198 8.24 5.17 0.80
N ASP A 199 9.25 5.10 1.66
CA ASP A 199 9.32 5.76 2.96
C ASP A 199 10.50 6.75 2.95
N GLN A 200 10.26 7.97 3.42
CA GLN A 200 11.28 9.04 3.48
C GLN A 200 12.09 9.21 2.17
N TYR A 201 11.38 9.13 1.04
CA TYR A 201 11.84 9.36 -0.34
C TYR A 201 12.88 8.39 -0.93
N SER A 202 13.96 8.06 -0.21
CA SER A 202 15.03 7.21 -0.77
C SER A 202 16.05 6.71 0.25
N ARG A 203 16.45 5.43 0.13
CA ARG A 203 17.61 4.85 0.82
C ARG A 203 18.94 5.54 0.56
N TYR A 204 19.04 6.32 -0.52
CA TYR A 204 20.26 7.02 -0.90
C TYR A 204 20.42 8.37 -0.19
N ILE A 205 19.41 8.80 0.59
CA ILE A 205 19.53 9.88 1.58
C ILE A 205 20.23 9.29 2.81
N LEU A 206 21.56 9.37 2.82
CA LEU A 206 22.37 8.78 3.91
C LEU A 206 22.30 9.64 5.18
N PRO A 207 22.17 9.05 6.38
CA PRO A 207 22.11 9.79 7.65
C PRO A 207 23.35 10.66 7.87
N GLU A 208 23.18 11.83 8.50
CA GLU A 208 24.30 12.71 8.86
C GLU A 208 25.34 11.98 9.74
N PRO A 209 26.65 12.24 9.54
CA PRO A 209 27.69 11.70 10.40
C PRO A 209 27.45 12.01 11.88
N ALA A 210 27.65 11.02 12.76
CA ALA A 210 27.36 11.17 14.20
C ALA A 210 28.12 12.32 14.90
N ASN A 211 29.24 12.79 14.35
CA ASN A 211 29.96 13.96 14.86
C ASN A 211 29.34 15.32 14.48
N LYS A 212 28.26 15.34 13.70
CA LYS A 212 27.40 16.51 13.45
C LYS A 212 26.10 16.50 14.26
N ALA A 213 25.79 15.40 14.94
CA ALA A 213 24.55 15.25 15.70
C ALA A 213 24.38 16.38 16.74
N SER A 214 23.16 16.87 16.88
CA SER A 214 22.77 17.86 17.90
C SER A 214 21.50 17.42 18.62
N SER A 215 21.15 18.08 19.73
CA SER A 215 19.92 17.79 20.47
C SER A 215 18.63 18.05 19.67
N THR A 216 18.71 18.80 18.57
CA THR A 216 17.57 19.10 17.69
C THR A 216 17.63 18.40 16.34
N CYS A 217 18.72 17.70 16.01
CA CYS A 217 18.97 17.04 14.73
C CYS A 217 19.82 15.78 14.97
N THR A 218 19.14 14.66 15.15
CA THR A 218 19.75 13.34 15.39
C THR A 218 19.89 12.60 14.06
N PRO A 219 21.03 11.99 13.71
CA PRO A 219 21.23 11.27 12.45
C PRO A 219 20.06 10.35 12.08
N SER A 220 19.55 10.49 10.85
CA SER A 220 18.49 9.65 10.28
C SER A 220 18.47 9.86 8.76
N GLY A 221 18.44 8.78 7.98
CA GLY A 221 18.41 8.82 6.53
C GLY A 221 16.98 8.89 5.96
N GLY A 222 16.88 8.62 4.66
CA GLY A 222 15.65 8.14 4.03
C GLY A 222 15.57 6.61 4.07
N SER A 223 14.42 6.03 3.67
CA SER A 223 14.20 4.59 3.75
C SER A 223 14.34 3.88 2.41
N ASP A 224 13.44 4.09 1.46
CA ASP A 224 13.35 3.32 0.22
C ASP A 224 12.64 4.18 -0.86
N GLY A 225 12.27 3.62 -2.00
CA GLY A 225 11.57 4.37 -3.06
C GLY A 225 12.46 4.84 -4.20
N ALA A 226 12.92 6.09 -4.19
CA ALA A 226 13.53 6.71 -5.36
C ALA A 226 14.99 6.24 -5.62
N PRO A 227 15.40 6.07 -6.90
CA PRO A 227 16.78 5.74 -7.26
C PRO A 227 17.75 6.86 -6.90
N LYS A 228 19.02 6.51 -6.69
CA LYS A 228 20.10 7.45 -6.36
C LYS A 228 20.19 8.68 -7.28
N TRP A 229 19.91 8.51 -8.57
CA TRP A 229 19.99 9.58 -9.56
C TRP A 229 18.83 10.60 -9.45
N ALA A 230 17.76 10.25 -8.73
CA ALA A 230 16.58 11.06 -8.47
C ALA A 230 16.60 11.76 -7.09
N VAL A 231 17.70 11.69 -6.34
CA VAL A 231 17.82 12.24 -4.99
C VAL A 231 18.53 13.61 -5.02
N PHE A 232 17.77 14.66 -4.74
CA PHE A 232 18.23 16.05 -4.67
C PHE A 232 17.83 16.63 -3.31
N THR A 233 18.81 16.89 -2.44
CA THR A 233 18.53 17.27 -1.03
C THR A 233 18.92 18.72 -0.70
N ASP A 234 19.34 19.51 -1.69
CA ASP A 234 19.83 20.89 -1.54
C ASP A 234 20.86 21.13 -0.42
N GLY A 235 21.65 20.10 -0.10
CA GLY A 235 22.63 20.15 0.98
C GLY A 235 22.03 20.19 2.39
N LYS A 236 20.72 19.94 2.53
CA LYS A 236 20.04 19.79 3.82
C LYS A 236 20.59 18.60 4.60
N SER A 237 20.61 18.71 5.93
CA SER A 237 20.99 17.63 6.83
C SER A 237 19.98 16.49 6.79
N ALA A 238 20.48 15.26 6.62
CA ALA A 238 19.71 14.04 6.82
C ALA A 238 19.67 13.70 8.31
N CYS A 239 18.64 14.17 9.01
CA CYS A 239 18.46 13.96 10.45
C CYS A 239 16.99 14.08 10.87
N SER A 240 16.62 13.36 11.92
CA SER A 240 15.33 13.51 12.59
C SER A 240 15.31 14.81 13.38
N LEU A 241 14.58 15.83 12.90
CA LEU A 241 14.41 17.06 13.67
C LEU A 241 13.54 16.80 14.90
N PHE A 242 14.02 17.25 16.07
CA PHE A 242 13.37 17.02 17.36
C PHE A 242 13.07 15.54 17.66
N GLY A 243 13.84 14.63 17.07
CA GLY A 243 13.63 13.17 17.18
C GLY A 243 12.55 12.60 16.25
N GLN A 244 11.96 13.39 15.35
CA GLN A 244 10.96 12.95 14.38
C GLN A 244 11.61 12.74 13.01
N SER A 245 11.64 11.49 12.52
CA SER A 245 12.15 11.16 11.18
C SER A 245 11.26 11.70 10.06
N ALA A 246 9.94 11.79 10.29
CA ALA A 246 9.01 12.48 9.39
C ALA A 246 9.35 13.97 9.17
N LEU A 247 10.15 14.58 10.05
CA LEU A 247 10.68 15.93 9.89
C LEU A 247 12.15 15.91 9.42
N ASN A 248 12.51 14.99 8.52
CA ASN A 248 13.85 14.93 7.94
C ASN A 248 14.03 16.00 6.83
N PRO A 249 14.91 17.01 7.01
CA PRO A 249 15.07 18.10 6.05
C PRO A 249 15.59 17.66 4.68
N ALA A 250 16.41 16.60 4.61
CA ALA A 250 16.92 16.08 3.34
C ALA A 250 15.86 15.32 2.54
N SER A 251 15.02 14.53 3.23
CA SER A 251 13.82 13.91 2.66
C SER A 251 12.84 14.96 2.13
N SER A 252 12.53 15.97 2.95
CA SER A 252 11.61 17.05 2.57
C SER A 252 12.08 17.88 1.36
N ALA A 253 13.39 18.13 1.22
CA ALA A 253 13.93 18.78 0.02
C ALA A 253 13.84 17.86 -1.21
N ALA A 254 14.02 16.55 -1.06
CA ALA A 254 13.91 15.62 -2.19
C ALA A 254 12.47 15.52 -2.72
N PHE A 255 11.46 15.54 -1.84
CA PHE A 255 10.06 15.72 -2.26
C PHE A 255 9.81 17.07 -2.94
N TYR A 256 10.37 18.17 -2.41
CA TYR A 256 10.23 19.48 -3.03
C TYR A 256 10.74 19.50 -4.48
N GLU A 257 11.95 18.96 -4.70
CA GLU A 257 12.56 18.85 -6.04
C GLU A 257 11.81 17.86 -6.95
N PHE A 258 11.18 16.82 -6.40
CA PHE A 258 10.27 15.95 -7.13
C PHE A 258 9.04 16.72 -7.63
N TRP A 259 8.30 17.39 -6.76
CA TRP A 259 7.11 18.18 -7.13
C TRP A 259 7.42 19.34 -8.09
N HIS A 260 8.62 19.92 -8.00
CA HIS A 260 9.10 20.94 -8.95
C HIS A 260 9.68 20.35 -10.25
N ASN A 261 9.54 19.03 -10.45
CA ASN A 261 9.94 18.26 -11.63
C ASN A 261 11.42 18.48 -12.01
N HIS A 262 12.33 18.40 -11.04
CA HIS A 262 13.77 18.67 -11.23
C HIS A 262 14.35 17.94 -12.44
N LYS A 263 15.06 18.66 -13.32
CA LYS A 263 15.57 18.08 -14.58
C LYS A 263 16.84 17.26 -14.36
N VAL A 264 16.75 15.97 -14.66
CA VAL A 264 17.88 15.04 -14.60
C VAL A 264 18.64 14.95 -15.92
N THR A 265 19.90 14.51 -15.86
CA THR A 265 20.72 14.22 -17.05
C THR A 265 20.71 12.72 -17.32
N GLY A 266 20.17 12.33 -18.48
CA GLY A 266 20.14 10.95 -18.94
C GLY A 266 19.26 10.79 -20.20
N PRO A 267 19.06 9.57 -20.70
CA PRO A 267 18.00 9.30 -21.66
C PRO A 267 16.65 9.28 -20.92
N ASN A 268 15.58 9.75 -21.57
CA ASN A 268 14.24 9.82 -20.94
C ASN A 268 13.54 8.44 -20.87
N GLY A 269 13.98 7.45 -21.65
CA GLY A 269 13.32 6.14 -21.73
C GLY A 269 11.90 6.24 -22.30
N GLN A 270 10.89 5.95 -21.48
CA GLN A 270 9.47 6.12 -21.82
C GLN A 270 8.92 7.49 -21.43
N SER A 271 9.64 8.26 -20.62
CA SER A 271 9.25 9.61 -20.24
C SER A 271 9.23 10.53 -21.47
N PRO A 272 8.18 11.36 -21.65
CA PRO A 272 8.16 12.41 -22.66
C PRO A 272 9.05 13.61 -22.27
N GLY A 273 9.29 13.81 -20.97
CA GLY A 273 10.13 14.88 -20.42
C GLY A 273 11.42 14.36 -19.78
N SER A 274 12.13 15.24 -19.08
CA SER A 274 13.41 14.91 -18.40
C SER A 274 13.41 15.29 -16.93
N GLY A 275 12.24 15.59 -16.36
CA GLY A 275 12.08 15.87 -14.94
C GLY A 275 11.76 14.61 -14.12
N LEU A 276 11.87 14.72 -12.80
CA LEU A 276 11.64 13.59 -11.87
C LEU A 276 10.24 12.98 -11.99
N GLU A 277 9.18 13.80 -12.05
CA GLU A 277 7.81 13.33 -12.24
C GLU A 277 7.66 12.66 -13.61
N ASP A 278 8.27 13.24 -14.66
CA ASP A 278 8.16 12.70 -16.01
C ASP A 278 8.74 11.27 -16.08
N HIS A 279 9.90 11.06 -15.43
CA HIS A 279 10.55 9.76 -15.29
C HIS A 279 9.75 8.77 -14.44
N TYR A 280 9.26 9.19 -13.27
CA TYR A 280 8.44 8.36 -12.39
C TYR A 280 7.18 7.86 -13.11
N ILE A 281 6.50 8.74 -13.87
CA ILE A 281 5.38 8.38 -14.74
C ILE A 281 5.82 7.42 -15.86
N GLY A 282 7.04 7.55 -16.39
CA GLY A 282 7.66 6.60 -17.31
C GLY A 282 7.89 5.21 -16.70
N ALA A 283 8.29 5.13 -15.42
CA ALA A 283 8.45 3.88 -14.69
C ALA A 283 7.09 3.21 -14.41
N LEU A 284 6.09 3.96 -13.94
CA LEU A 284 4.70 3.52 -13.81
C LEU A 284 4.17 2.99 -15.15
N ALA A 285 4.42 3.69 -16.27
CA ALA A 285 4.00 3.23 -17.59
C ALA A 285 4.70 1.95 -18.05
N SER A 286 5.96 1.74 -17.65
CA SER A 286 6.69 0.50 -17.89
C SER A 286 6.08 -0.69 -17.14
N LEU A 287 5.70 -0.47 -15.87
CA LEU A 287 5.00 -1.45 -15.04
C LEU A 287 3.61 -1.76 -15.61
N ALA A 288 2.85 -0.71 -15.98
CA ALA A 288 1.53 -0.86 -16.55
C ALA A 288 1.53 -1.64 -17.88
N LYS A 289 2.49 -1.40 -18.78
CA LYS A 289 2.66 -2.18 -20.02
C LYS A 289 2.89 -3.68 -19.78
N ARG A 290 3.50 -4.06 -18.65
CA ARG A 290 3.74 -5.47 -18.31
C ARG A 290 2.45 -6.18 -17.92
N PHE A 291 1.48 -5.46 -17.34
CA PHE A 291 0.33 -6.03 -16.65
C PHE A 291 -1.05 -5.56 -17.15
N SER A 292 -1.14 -4.63 -18.12
CA SER A 292 -2.42 -4.04 -18.55
C SER A 292 -3.45 -5.04 -19.10
N SER A 293 -3.02 -6.25 -19.49
CA SER A 293 -3.91 -7.35 -19.91
C SER A 293 -4.14 -8.42 -18.83
N ASN A 294 -3.59 -8.26 -17.62
CA ASN A 294 -3.75 -9.19 -16.50
C ASN A 294 -4.85 -8.69 -15.55
N SER A 295 -5.88 -9.51 -15.31
CA SER A 295 -6.99 -9.22 -14.39
C SER A 295 -6.69 -9.55 -12.93
N ASP A 296 -5.64 -10.34 -12.67
CA ASP A 296 -5.19 -10.64 -11.31
C ASP A 296 -4.49 -9.41 -10.67
N VAL A 297 -4.03 -8.47 -11.50
CA VAL A 297 -3.60 -7.14 -11.05
C VAL A 297 -4.83 -6.25 -10.95
N LEU A 298 -5.24 -5.96 -9.71
CA LEU A 298 -6.35 -5.06 -9.40
C LEU A 298 -6.06 -3.65 -9.94
N GLY A 299 -4.85 -3.15 -9.68
CA GLY A 299 -4.52 -1.76 -9.95
C GLY A 299 -3.08 -1.37 -9.69
N TYR A 300 -2.81 -0.11 -10.00
CA TYR A 300 -1.54 0.57 -9.77
C TYR A 300 -1.81 1.67 -8.73
N GLU A 301 -1.07 1.64 -7.63
CA GLU A 301 -1.11 2.68 -6.60
C GLU A 301 0.00 3.68 -6.87
N LEU A 302 -0.40 4.94 -7.08
CA LEU A 302 0.43 5.90 -7.79
C LEU A 302 1.65 6.38 -7.01
N MET A 303 1.57 6.41 -5.68
CA MET A 303 2.67 6.77 -4.77
C MET A 303 2.23 6.50 -3.33
N ASN A 304 2.99 5.69 -2.59
CA ASN A 304 2.85 5.52 -1.15
C ASN A 304 3.12 6.83 -0.40
N GLU A 305 2.31 7.13 0.62
CA GLU A 305 2.45 8.22 1.57
C GLU A 305 3.08 9.51 1.02
N PRO A 306 2.44 10.20 0.04
CA PRO A 306 2.96 11.42 -0.53
C PRO A 306 3.22 12.48 0.55
N GLN A 307 4.47 12.96 0.64
CA GLN A 307 4.86 14.06 1.53
C GLN A 307 4.88 15.38 0.75
N PRO A 308 4.47 16.51 1.34
CA PRO A 308 4.34 17.78 0.62
C PRO A 308 5.68 18.39 0.19
N GLY A 309 6.79 18.00 0.83
CA GLY A 309 8.12 18.56 0.57
C GLY A 309 8.30 20.01 1.05
N SER A 310 9.55 20.41 1.30
CA SER A 310 9.91 21.78 1.69
C SER A 310 11.42 22.00 1.69
N ILE A 311 11.85 23.16 1.16
CA ILE A 311 13.22 23.70 1.31
C ILE A 311 13.33 24.73 2.46
N ALA A 312 12.33 24.86 3.32
CA ALA A 312 12.39 25.74 4.49
C ALA A 312 13.34 25.21 5.58
N SER A 313 13.50 25.96 6.67
CA SER A 313 14.31 25.56 7.84
C SER A 313 13.61 24.50 8.71
N LEU A 314 12.28 24.53 8.72
CA LEU A 314 11.44 23.46 9.25
C LEU A 314 10.78 22.76 8.05
N PRO A 315 10.87 21.43 7.91
CA PRO A 315 10.29 20.67 6.81
C PRO A 315 8.78 20.47 6.98
N ILE A 316 8.07 21.59 7.04
CA ILE A 316 6.61 21.67 7.10
C ILE A 316 6.18 22.59 5.95
N ALA A 317 5.10 22.20 5.29
CA ALA A 317 4.45 22.96 4.23
C ALA A 317 2.93 22.94 4.43
N ASN A 318 2.21 23.86 3.77
CA ASN A 318 0.76 23.89 3.82
C ASN A 318 0.20 22.70 3.00
N ILE A 319 -0.47 21.77 3.70
CA ILE A 319 -0.96 20.51 3.12
C ILE A 319 -2.01 20.76 2.02
N TYR A 320 -2.90 21.75 2.18
CA TYR A 320 -3.88 22.09 1.15
C TYR A 320 -3.21 22.61 -0.12
N GLN A 321 -2.18 23.44 0.01
CA GLN A 321 -1.44 23.99 -1.13
C GLN A 321 -0.66 22.88 -1.85
N ALA A 322 0.04 22.01 -1.11
CA ALA A 322 0.79 20.92 -1.71
C ALA A 322 -0.14 19.86 -2.35
N SER A 323 -1.29 19.58 -1.74
CA SER A 323 -2.30 18.70 -2.33
C SER A 323 -2.85 19.25 -3.67
N SER A 324 -3.21 20.53 -3.70
CA SER A 324 -3.86 21.16 -4.87
C SER A 324 -2.91 21.58 -5.99
N ASN A 325 -1.67 21.98 -5.67
CA ASN A 325 -0.71 22.46 -6.66
C ASN A 325 0.25 21.36 -7.15
N ASP A 326 0.56 20.37 -6.31
CA ASP A 326 1.58 19.36 -6.61
C ASP A 326 0.95 17.98 -6.83
N LEU A 327 0.29 17.42 -5.80
CA LEU A 327 -0.16 16.02 -5.78
C LEU A 327 -1.27 15.71 -6.79
N TYR A 328 -2.38 16.46 -6.80
CA TYR A 328 -3.46 16.21 -7.76
C TYR A 328 -3.04 16.48 -9.21
N PRO A 329 -2.27 17.54 -9.53
CA PRO A 329 -1.69 17.72 -10.86
C PRO A 329 -0.74 16.59 -11.27
N PHE A 330 0.06 16.03 -10.35
CA PHE A 330 0.86 14.82 -10.59
C PHE A 330 -0.04 13.60 -10.90
N TYR A 331 -1.01 13.29 -10.04
CA TYR A 331 -1.91 12.15 -10.23
C TYR A 331 -2.72 12.26 -11.53
N LYS A 332 -3.18 13.46 -11.89
CA LYS A 332 -3.85 13.67 -13.18
C LYS A 332 -2.93 13.30 -14.34
N ARG A 333 -1.69 13.79 -14.37
CA ARG A 333 -0.71 13.46 -15.43
C ARG A 333 -0.39 11.96 -15.45
N ALA A 334 -0.29 11.30 -14.30
CA ALA A 334 -0.11 9.86 -14.22
C ALA A 334 -1.32 9.09 -14.80
N ILE A 335 -2.55 9.47 -14.47
CA ILE A 335 -3.77 8.86 -15.03
C ILE A 335 -3.85 9.08 -16.56
N GLU A 336 -3.57 10.30 -17.03
CA GLU A 336 -3.52 10.62 -18.47
C GLU A 336 -2.46 9.78 -19.20
N ALA A 337 -1.29 9.59 -18.59
CA ALA A 337 -0.22 8.74 -19.11
C ALA A 337 -0.60 7.26 -19.17
N LEU A 338 -1.23 6.73 -18.11
CA LEU A 338 -1.55 5.31 -18.00
C LEU A 338 -2.78 4.92 -18.83
N THR A 339 -3.79 5.78 -18.90
CA THR A 339 -5.14 5.46 -19.42
C THR A 339 -5.46 6.10 -20.76
N GLY A 340 -4.82 7.24 -21.09
CA GLY A 340 -5.18 8.04 -22.26
C GLY A 340 -6.46 8.87 -22.13
N VAL A 341 -7.09 8.90 -20.94
CA VAL A 341 -8.11 9.92 -20.61
C VAL A 341 -7.50 11.32 -20.72
N ARG A 342 -8.28 12.31 -21.15
CA ARG A 342 -7.81 13.70 -21.39
C ARG A 342 -8.78 14.79 -20.95
N ASP A 343 -9.98 14.45 -20.50
CA ASP A 343 -11.02 15.41 -20.07
C ASP A 343 -11.27 16.57 -21.07
N SER A 344 -11.29 16.24 -22.38
CA SER A 344 -11.42 17.16 -23.52
C SER A 344 -10.19 18.04 -23.85
N LEU A 345 -9.05 17.85 -23.17
CA LEU A 345 -7.80 18.54 -23.49
C LEU A 345 -7.05 17.90 -24.68
N PRO A 346 -6.31 18.69 -25.49
CA PRO A 346 -5.40 18.17 -26.50
C PRO A 346 -4.16 17.52 -25.84
N THR A 347 -3.44 16.65 -26.56
CA THR A 347 -2.17 16.09 -26.07
C THR A 347 -1.08 17.16 -25.97
N CYS A 348 -0.35 17.22 -24.85
CA CYS A 348 0.78 18.13 -24.69
C CYS A 348 1.91 17.83 -25.70
N PRO A 349 2.56 18.87 -26.27
CA PRO A 349 3.74 18.68 -27.10
C PRO A 349 4.90 18.06 -26.29
N LEU A 350 5.63 17.09 -26.86
CA LEU A 350 6.76 16.42 -26.18
C LEU A 350 7.86 17.38 -25.66
N LYS A 351 7.99 18.57 -26.25
CA LYS A 351 8.92 19.63 -25.77
C LYS A 351 8.47 20.34 -24.50
N SER A 352 7.24 20.10 -24.04
CA SER A 352 6.58 20.74 -22.89
C SER A 352 5.43 19.84 -22.40
N PRO A 353 5.72 18.62 -21.91
CA PRO A 353 4.70 17.60 -21.67
C PRO A 353 3.79 17.88 -20.46
N THR A 354 4.18 18.80 -19.57
CA THR A 354 3.49 19.18 -18.33
C THR A 354 2.72 20.50 -18.43
N GLY A 355 2.26 20.90 -19.62
CA GLY A 355 1.49 22.12 -19.80
C GLY A 355 0.09 22.03 -19.17
N THR A 356 -0.43 23.15 -18.66
CA THR A 356 -1.77 23.22 -18.00
C THR A 356 -2.94 23.09 -18.97
N ASP A 357 -2.74 23.52 -20.22
CA ASP A 357 -3.80 23.67 -21.22
C ASP A 357 -3.91 22.43 -22.14
N CYS A 358 -3.29 21.33 -21.73
CA CYS A 358 -3.18 20.08 -22.47
C CYS A 358 -3.09 18.90 -21.49
N ALA A 359 -3.46 17.71 -21.96
CA ALA A 359 -3.32 16.46 -21.22
C ALA A 359 -1.98 15.80 -21.54
N TYR A 360 -1.35 15.17 -20.54
CA TYR A 360 -0.06 14.51 -20.65
C TYR A 360 -0.04 13.44 -21.76
N PRO A 361 1.12 13.18 -22.41
CA PRO A 361 1.22 12.13 -23.43
C PRO A 361 0.84 10.75 -22.88
N GLN A 362 -0.02 10.02 -23.60
CA GLN A 362 -0.37 8.65 -23.22
C GLN A 362 0.86 7.75 -23.43
N LEU A 363 1.25 7.03 -22.38
CA LEU A 363 2.39 6.13 -22.38
C LEU A 363 1.96 4.66 -22.34
N ALA A 364 0.88 4.30 -21.62
CA ALA A 364 0.33 2.93 -21.53
C ALA A 364 -1.16 2.87 -21.94
N ASN A 365 -1.77 1.68 -21.87
CA ASN A 365 -3.17 1.45 -22.28
C ASN A 365 -3.97 0.75 -21.16
N VAL A 366 -3.96 1.32 -19.97
CA VAL A 366 -4.76 0.89 -18.81
C VAL A 366 -6.21 1.32 -19.05
N SER A 367 -7.11 0.34 -19.19
CA SER A 367 -8.51 0.58 -19.52
C SER A 367 -9.50 -0.18 -18.63
N LYS A 368 -8.99 -0.97 -17.68
CA LYS A 368 -9.80 -1.83 -16.79
C LYS A 368 -9.31 -1.82 -15.35
N GLN A 369 -7.99 -1.86 -15.11
CA GLN A 369 -7.43 -1.81 -13.76
C GLN A 369 -7.87 -0.56 -13.00
N ALA A 370 -7.91 -0.66 -11.68
CA ALA A 370 -7.98 0.50 -10.80
C ALA A 370 -6.70 1.35 -10.93
N ILE A 371 -6.86 2.67 -10.83
CA ILE A 371 -5.79 3.57 -10.40
C ILE A 371 -6.08 3.94 -8.95
N LEU A 372 -5.21 3.50 -8.05
CA LEU A 372 -5.29 3.80 -6.64
C LEU A 372 -4.47 5.07 -6.37
N PHE A 373 -5.01 6.00 -5.57
CA PHE A 373 -4.36 7.26 -5.26
C PHE A 373 -4.56 7.61 -3.79
N GLU A 374 -3.47 8.02 -3.14
CA GLU A 374 -3.44 8.29 -1.70
C GLU A 374 -3.65 9.78 -1.42
N PRO A 375 -4.14 10.15 -0.22
CA PRO A 375 -4.02 11.52 0.27
C PRO A 375 -2.59 11.83 0.71
N MET A 376 -2.31 13.09 1.03
CA MET A 376 -1.04 13.45 1.70
C MET A 376 -0.87 12.68 3.01
N ALA A 377 0.33 12.13 3.25
CA ALA A 377 0.69 11.28 4.39
C ALA A 377 0.41 11.88 5.78
N TYR A 378 0.29 13.20 5.87
CA TYR A 378 -0.19 13.89 7.07
C TYR A 378 -1.57 13.39 7.54
N ARG A 379 -2.33 12.72 6.68
CA ARG A 379 -3.52 11.95 7.07
C ARG A 379 -3.22 10.99 8.23
N ASN A 380 -2.07 10.31 8.29
CA ASN A 380 -1.78 9.34 9.36
C ASN A 380 -1.79 9.95 10.76
N LEU A 381 -1.40 11.22 10.86
CA LEU A 381 -1.45 11.99 12.10
C LEU A 381 -2.89 12.45 12.42
N LEU A 382 -3.69 12.72 11.40
CA LEU A 382 -4.97 13.42 11.50
C LEU A 382 -6.19 12.48 11.42
N ASP A 383 -6.07 11.30 10.82
CA ASP A 383 -7.17 10.38 10.46
C ASP A 383 -8.26 11.01 9.56
N PHE A 384 -7.92 12.13 8.91
CA PHE A 384 -8.67 12.78 7.82
C PHE A 384 -7.68 13.55 6.92
N SER A 385 -8.13 13.93 5.72
CA SER A 385 -7.26 14.55 4.70
C SER A 385 -7.51 16.06 4.56
N PRO A 386 -6.51 16.94 4.86
CA PRO A 386 -6.60 18.38 4.62
C PRO A 386 -6.38 18.72 3.13
N GLN A 387 -7.34 18.36 2.28
CA GLN A 387 -7.22 18.45 0.83
C GLN A 387 -8.48 19.00 0.15
N VAL A 388 -8.37 19.36 -1.13
CA VAL A 388 -9.51 19.72 -1.96
C VAL A 388 -10.05 18.47 -2.65
N SER A 389 -10.91 17.72 -1.96
CA SER A 389 -11.56 16.52 -2.50
C SER A 389 -12.60 16.92 -3.56
N THR A 390 -12.26 16.73 -4.83
CA THR A 390 -13.11 17.00 -6.00
C THR A 390 -12.70 16.13 -7.19
N THR A 391 -13.59 15.91 -8.15
CA THR A 391 -13.28 15.10 -9.35
C THR A 391 -12.16 15.76 -10.18
N PHE A 392 -11.03 15.07 -10.36
CA PHE A 392 -9.86 15.57 -11.10
C PHE A 392 -9.52 14.79 -12.39
N SER A 393 -10.24 13.70 -12.67
CA SER A 393 -10.17 12.93 -13.92
C SER A 393 -11.50 12.26 -14.24
N SER A 394 -11.81 12.01 -15.53
CA SER A 394 -12.96 11.19 -15.94
C SER A 394 -12.66 9.69 -16.10
N TYR A 395 -11.47 9.22 -15.72
CA TYR A 395 -11.22 7.77 -15.62
C TYR A 395 -12.16 7.15 -14.59
N ARG A 396 -12.81 6.04 -14.94
CA ARG A 396 -13.92 5.51 -14.13
C ARG A 396 -13.48 4.65 -12.96
N ASN A 397 -12.34 3.95 -13.08
CA ASN A 397 -11.87 3.03 -12.05
C ASN A 397 -10.84 3.72 -11.14
N LEU A 398 -11.26 4.81 -10.50
CA LEU A 398 -10.46 5.50 -9.48
C LEU A 398 -10.79 4.96 -8.10
N VAL A 399 -9.76 4.68 -7.30
CA VAL A 399 -9.89 4.18 -5.93
C VAL A 399 -9.08 5.10 -5.03
N TYR A 400 -9.76 5.74 -4.08
CA TYR A 400 -9.09 6.48 -3.03
C TYR A 400 -8.52 5.48 -2.03
N ALA A 401 -7.21 5.61 -1.80
CA ALA A 401 -6.40 4.66 -1.05
C ALA A 401 -5.83 5.33 0.22
N PRO A 402 -6.66 5.60 1.23
CA PRO A 402 -6.18 6.16 2.49
C PRO A 402 -5.51 5.08 3.34
N HIS A 403 -4.43 5.46 4.02
CA HIS A 403 -4.00 4.75 5.21
C HIS A 403 -4.90 5.16 6.40
N VAL A 404 -5.23 4.19 7.26
CA VAL A 404 -6.10 4.38 8.44
C VAL A 404 -5.41 3.80 9.65
N TYR A 405 -4.52 4.61 10.24
CA TYR A 405 -3.67 4.27 11.37
C TYR A 405 -4.24 4.79 12.71
N THR A 406 -5.57 4.66 12.89
CA THR A 406 -6.31 5.13 14.07
C THR A 406 -5.68 4.61 15.36
N HIS A 407 -5.24 5.51 16.23
CA HIS A 407 -4.50 5.26 17.47
C HIS A 407 -3.11 4.63 17.34
N ALA A 408 -2.64 4.28 16.13
CA ALA A 408 -1.29 3.82 15.87
C ALA A 408 -0.33 5.01 15.61
N PHE A 409 -0.72 5.93 14.72
CA PHE A 409 0.06 7.13 14.37
C PHE A 409 -0.70 8.45 14.59
N THR A 410 -1.93 8.41 15.09
CA THR A 410 -2.75 9.62 15.22
C THR A 410 -2.25 10.58 16.30
N ALA A 411 -2.75 11.83 16.25
CA ALA A 411 -2.29 12.95 17.07
C ALA A 411 -2.34 12.71 18.59
N ASP A 412 -3.19 11.78 19.05
CA ASP A 412 -3.28 11.35 20.44
C ASP A 412 -1.99 10.74 20.97
N GLN A 413 -1.29 9.93 20.17
CA GLN A 413 0.01 9.35 20.53
C GLN A 413 1.06 10.45 20.72
N PHE A 414 1.07 11.44 19.82
CA PHE A 414 1.93 12.62 19.91
C PHE A 414 1.61 13.47 21.16
N ILE A 415 0.32 13.72 21.42
CA ILE A 415 -0.19 14.44 22.60
C ILE A 415 0.02 13.65 23.90
N GLY A 416 0.19 12.32 23.84
CA GLY A 416 0.48 11.45 24.98
C GLY A 416 -0.75 10.87 25.68
N TYR A 417 -1.85 10.70 24.96
CA TYR A 417 -2.97 9.84 25.41
C TYR A 417 -2.65 8.37 25.11
N THR A 418 -3.32 7.46 25.83
CA THR A 418 -3.41 6.05 25.41
C THR A 418 -4.67 5.87 24.56
N PRO A 419 -4.72 4.91 23.62
CA PRO A 419 -5.87 4.71 22.74
C PRO A 419 -7.21 4.61 23.50
N GLN A 420 -7.20 3.86 24.61
CA GLN A 420 -8.39 3.60 25.44
C GLN A 420 -8.92 4.81 26.22
N ASN A 421 -8.14 5.90 26.32
CA ASN A 421 -8.49 7.11 27.06
C ASN A 421 -8.37 8.38 26.19
N SER A 422 -8.25 8.21 24.87
CA SER A 422 -8.05 9.33 23.97
C SER A 422 -9.37 10.03 23.64
N PRO A 423 -9.42 11.37 23.58
CA PRO A 423 -10.52 12.10 22.94
C PRO A 423 -10.43 12.12 21.41
N TYR A 424 -9.41 11.49 20.80
CA TYR A 424 -9.15 11.52 19.36
C TYR A 424 -8.36 10.31 18.82
N PRO A 425 -8.68 9.78 17.63
CA PRO A 425 -9.96 9.90 16.94
C PRO A 425 -11.14 9.51 17.87
N PRO A 426 -12.37 9.98 17.59
CA PRO A 426 -13.53 9.69 18.45
C PRO A 426 -14.00 8.23 18.39
N SER A 427 -13.60 7.49 17.36
CA SER A 427 -13.89 6.08 17.12
C SER A 427 -12.90 5.50 16.10
N TYR A 428 -12.77 4.17 16.03
CA TYR A 428 -12.03 3.51 14.94
C TYR A 428 -12.70 3.69 13.56
N THR A 429 -13.99 3.99 13.52
CA THR A 429 -14.73 4.30 12.28
C THR A 429 -14.46 5.68 11.71
N PHE A 430 -13.86 6.60 12.48
CA PHE A 430 -13.64 7.99 12.08
C PHE A 430 -12.81 8.13 10.79
N GLY A 431 -11.71 7.38 10.67
CA GLY A 431 -10.87 7.36 9.47
C GLY A 431 -11.63 6.90 8.23
N TYR A 432 -12.48 5.87 8.37
CA TYR A 432 -13.29 5.35 7.27
C TYR A 432 -14.42 6.33 6.87
N GLN A 433 -15.11 6.92 7.85
CA GLN A 433 -16.14 7.93 7.60
C GLN A 433 -15.58 9.21 6.94
N SER A 434 -14.34 9.60 7.25
CA SER A 434 -13.68 10.71 6.55
C SER A 434 -13.28 10.32 5.13
N ALA A 435 -12.84 9.08 4.92
CA ALA A 435 -12.53 8.54 3.59
C ALA A 435 -13.75 8.45 2.68
N ASP A 436 -14.91 8.06 3.20
CA ASP A 436 -16.18 8.04 2.46
C ASP A 436 -16.56 9.42 1.92
N SER A 437 -16.36 10.47 2.73
CA SER A 437 -16.66 11.85 2.31
C SER A 437 -15.74 12.30 1.17
N ASP A 438 -14.46 11.94 1.23
CA ASP A 438 -13.48 12.20 0.18
C ASP A 438 -13.84 11.44 -1.12
N ALA A 439 -14.16 10.15 -0.98
CA ALA A 439 -14.46 9.25 -2.07
C ALA A 439 -15.74 9.60 -2.83
N ILE A 440 -16.80 10.01 -2.12
CA ILE A 440 -18.03 10.56 -2.72
C ILE A 440 -17.72 11.80 -3.56
N ALA A 441 -16.92 12.74 -3.02
CA ALA A 441 -16.59 13.99 -3.73
C ALA A 441 -15.69 13.77 -4.96
N MET A 442 -14.85 12.74 -4.93
CA MET A 442 -13.96 12.37 -6.04
C MET A 442 -14.56 11.33 -7.01
N ARG A 443 -15.72 10.75 -6.68
CA ARG A 443 -16.41 9.67 -7.43
C ARG A 443 -15.53 8.42 -7.59
N SER A 444 -14.80 8.09 -6.53
CA SER A 444 -13.89 6.95 -6.44
C SER A 444 -14.39 5.95 -5.40
N ALA A 445 -14.05 4.67 -5.52
CA ALA A 445 -14.25 3.73 -4.41
C ALA A 445 -13.24 4.00 -3.27
N VAL A 446 -13.48 3.46 -2.07
CA VAL A 446 -12.48 3.41 -0.98
C VAL A 446 -11.84 2.01 -0.94
N LEU A 447 -10.54 1.95 -0.69
CA LEU A 447 -9.84 0.74 -0.26
C LEU A 447 -8.67 1.13 0.65
N THR A 448 -8.68 0.73 1.92
CA THR A 448 -7.61 1.13 2.86
C THR A 448 -6.34 0.33 2.60
N THR A 449 -5.32 0.97 2.07
CA THR A 449 -4.11 0.27 1.60
C THR A 449 -3.07 0.02 2.68
N GLU A 450 -3.14 0.72 3.81
CA GLU A 450 -2.49 0.31 5.06
C GLU A 450 -3.33 0.62 6.30
N TYR A 451 -3.22 -0.29 7.28
CA TYR A 451 -3.66 -0.12 8.67
C TYR A 451 -2.79 -1.00 9.58
N GLY A 452 -2.96 -0.87 10.89
CA GLY A 452 -2.32 -1.75 11.88
C GLY A 452 -1.31 -1.09 12.81
N ALA A 453 -0.85 -1.88 13.76
CA ALA A 453 0.21 -1.54 14.71
C ALA A 453 0.98 -2.80 15.13
N GLY A 454 1.95 -2.65 16.03
CA GLY A 454 2.65 -3.80 16.63
C GLY A 454 1.70 -4.78 17.34
N ALA A 455 1.93 -6.08 17.19
CA ALA A 455 1.03 -7.14 17.67
C ALA A 455 0.73 -7.13 19.18
N ASN A 456 1.54 -6.43 20.00
CA ASN A 456 1.25 -6.20 21.42
C ASN A 456 0.05 -5.26 21.67
N THR A 457 -0.49 -4.64 20.61
CA THR A 457 -1.66 -3.75 20.65
C THR A 457 -2.92 -4.39 20.05
N ASP A 458 -2.83 -5.64 19.56
CA ASP A 458 -3.89 -6.31 18.79
C ASP A 458 -5.25 -6.32 19.48
N SER A 459 -5.28 -6.47 20.81
CA SER A 459 -6.51 -6.56 21.59
C SER A 459 -7.25 -5.23 21.80
N TYR A 460 -6.80 -4.15 21.16
CA TYR A 460 -7.52 -2.89 21.10
C TYR A 460 -7.37 -2.17 19.76
N ILE A 461 -6.17 -2.10 19.16
CA ILE A 461 -5.96 -1.48 17.84
C ILE A 461 -6.49 -2.40 16.74
N LEU A 462 -5.85 -3.56 16.49
CA LEU A 462 -6.27 -4.45 15.40
C LEU A 462 -7.73 -4.92 15.54
N SER A 463 -8.19 -5.19 16.77
CA SER A 463 -9.59 -5.51 17.02
C SER A 463 -10.55 -4.37 16.66
N GLY A 464 -10.15 -3.11 16.91
CA GLY A 464 -10.94 -1.92 16.61
C GLY A 464 -10.94 -1.57 15.13
N GLU A 465 -9.76 -1.63 14.48
CA GLU A 465 -9.61 -1.40 13.05
C GLU A 465 -10.37 -2.44 12.22
N THR A 466 -10.30 -3.73 12.58
CA THR A 466 -11.03 -4.78 11.84
C THR A 466 -12.54 -4.76 12.07
N ALA A 467 -13.01 -4.33 13.25
CA ALA A 467 -14.43 -4.06 13.47
C ALA A 467 -14.90 -2.83 12.67
N ALA A 468 -14.12 -1.76 12.64
CA ALA A 468 -14.45 -0.57 11.84
C ALA A 468 -14.47 -0.84 10.32
N GLN A 469 -13.69 -1.81 9.82
CA GLN A 469 -13.80 -2.27 8.42
C GLN A 469 -15.08 -3.07 8.13
N ASP A 470 -15.56 -3.86 9.10
CA ASP A 470 -16.87 -4.50 9.03
C ASP A 470 -17.98 -3.39 8.98
N GLU A 471 -18.00 -2.47 9.95
CA GLU A 471 -18.99 -1.38 10.09
C GLU A 471 -19.01 -0.36 8.93
N SER A 472 -17.86 -0.09 8.30
CA SER A 472 -17.78 0.79 7.11
C SER A 472 -17.98 0.03 5.78
N ALA A 473 -18.22 -1.28 5.86
CA ALA A 473 -18.38 -2.17 4.73
C ALA A 473 -17.25 -2.07 3.67
N THR A 474 -16.02 -1.85 4.15
CA THR A 474 -14.81 -1.73 3.36
C THR A 474 -13.86 -2.90 3.64
N GLY A 475 -12.66 -2.84 3.08
CA GLY A 475 -11.57 -3.72 3.44
C GLY A 475 -10.22 -3.03 3.26
N GLY A 476 -9.15 -3.82 3.26
CA GLY A 476 -7.80 -3.27 3.16
C GLY A 476 -6.70 -4.29 3.37
N THR A 477 -5.47 -3.76 3.46
CA THR A 477 -4.24 -4.53 3.62
C THR A 477 -3.51 -4.17 4.91
N LEU A 478 -3.35 -5.15 5.81
CA LEU A 478 -2.59 -4.97 7.06
C LEU A 478 -1.10 -4.83 6.75
N TRP A 479 -0.44 -3.82 7.29
CA TRP A 479 1.02 -3.72 7.28
C TRP A 479 1.61 -4.57 8.41
N ALA A 480 2.26 -5.72 8.17
CA ALA A 480 2.62 -6.35 6.89
C ALA A 480 2.58 -7.90 6.97
N TRP A 481 2.90 -8.61 5.88
CA TRP A 481 2.89 -10.08 5.86
C TRP A 481 3.95 -10.71 6.78
N LYS A 482 5.25 -10.57 6.46
CA LYS A 482 6.36 -11.11 7.25
C LYS A 482 7.06 -10.02 8.05
N GLY A 483 7.94 -10.38 8.98
CA GLY A 483 8.75 -9.41 9.70
C GLY A 483 9.76 -9.99 10.68
N LEU A 484 10.91 -9.32 10.77
CA LEU A 484 11.97 -9.57 11.74
C LEU A 484 11.84 -8.66 12.95
N SER A 485 11.81 -9.24 14.15
CA SER A 485 11.92 -8.47 15.40
C SER A 485 12.46 -9.33 16.55
N SER A 486 12.94 -8.66 17.59
CA SER A 486 13.43 -9.31 18.82
C SER A 486 12.32 -9.82 19.74
N SER A 487 11.07 -9.40 19.52
CA SER A 487 9.90 -9.89 20.23
C SER A 487 8.68 -9.98 19.30
N GLN A 488 7.88 -11.03 19.46
CA GLN A 488 6.65 -11.24 18.69
C GLN A 488 5.72 -10.02 18.78
N GLY A 489 5.51 -9.49 19.99
CA GLY A 489 4.63 -8.35 20.25
C GLY A 489 5.08 -7.04 19.58
N SER A 490 6.38 -6.86 19.32
CA SER A 490 6.86 -5.66 18.61
C SER A 490 6.86 -5.82 17.09
N CYS A 491 6.42 -6.97 16.54
CA CYS A 491 6.29 -7.11 15.10
C CYS A 491 5.01 -6.44 14.62
N TRP A 492 5.12 -5.68 13.53
CA TRP A 492 3.96 -5.23 12.75
C TRP A 492 3.49 -6.34 11.77
N CYS A 493 4.23 -7.44 11.68
CA CYS A 493 3.91 -8.53 10.76
C CYS A 493 2.72 -9.42 11.19
N VAL A 494 2.23 -10.25 10.26
CA VAL A 494 1.39 -11.43 10.51
C VAL A 494 2.25 -12.65 10.84
N ARG A 495 3.37 -12.82 10.13
CA ARG A 495 4.32 -13.94 10.21
C ARG A 495 5.65 -13.43 10.78
N TRP A 496 5.87 -13.69 12.07
CA TRP A 496 7.04 -13.23 12.81
C TRP A 496 8.20 -14.20 12.76
N GLN A 497 9.39 -13.69 12.52
CA GLN A 497 10.65 -14.43 12.58
C GLN A 497 11.61 -13.73 13.56
N TYR A 498 12.12 -14.46 14.54
CA TYR A 498 12.98 -13.87 15.58
C TYR A 498 14.30 -13.36 14.98
N SER A 499 14.64 -12.10 15.28
CA SER A 499 15.97 -11.53 15.06
C SER A 499 16.48 -10.88 16.35
N SER A 500 17.69 -11.23 16.78
CA SER A 500 18.35 -10.55 17.91
C SER A 500 18.91 -9.17 17.54
N TYR A 501 18.79 -8.75 16.28
CA TYR A 501 19.15 -7.44 15.79
C TYR A 501 17.88 -6.70 15.38
N SER A 502 17.64 -5.55 16.00
CA SER A 502 16.59 -4.61 15.63
C SER A 502 17.20 -3.62 14.64
N THR A 503 17.08 -3.92 13.34
CA THR A 503 17.53 -3.02 12.27
C THR A 503 16.71 -1.74 12.23
N THR A 504 17.25 -0.68 11.64
CA THR A 504 16.49 0.53 11.32
C THR A 504 16.33 0.63 9.81
N SER A 505 15.20 1.19 9.38
CA SER A 505 14.91 1.45 7.96
C SER A 505 15.50 2.78 7.48
N ASP A 506 16.16 3.57 8.32
CA ASP A 506 16.71 4.89 7.97
C ASP A 506 18.24 4.89 7.72
N GLY A 507 18.83 3.70 7.53
CA GLY A 507 20.27 3.51 7.31
C GLY A 507 21.18 3.79 8.52
N THR A 508 20.63 4.17 9.68
CA THR A 508 21.41 4.32 10.92
C THR A 508 21.80 2.95 11.50
N ASN A 509 22.40 2.91 12.71
CA ASN A 509 22.78 1.64 13.33
C ASN A 509 21.64 1.09 14.19
N GLY A 510 21.10 -0.07 13.80
CA GLY A 510 20.23 -0.89 14.65
C GLY A 510 20.91 -1.40 15.92
N SER A 511 20.10 -1.92 16.84
CA SER A 511 20.54 -2.43 18.15
C SER A 511 20.66 -3.97 18.17
N GLY A 512 21.63 -4.49 18.93
CA GLY A 512 21.95 -5.93 18.99
C GLY A 512 23.16 -6.31 18.12
N ASN A 513 23.23 -7.56 17.66
CA ASN A 513 24.34 -8.06 16.84
C ASN A 513 23.93 -8.24 15.36
N PRO A 514 24.38 -7.39 14.41
CA PRO A 514 24.04 -7.51 12.99
C PRO A 514 24.64 -8.74 12.29
N SER A 515 25.53 -9.49 12.94
CA SER A 515 26.05 -10.77 12.44
C SER A 515 25.28 -11.99 12.94
N SER A 516 24.34 -11.82 13.87
CA SER A 516 23.47 -12.92 14.32
C SER A 516 22.44 -13.24 13.24
N LYS A 517 22.42 -14.49 12.76
CA LYS A 517 21.38 -14.95 11.83
C LYS A 517 20.00 -14.93 12.52
N PRO A 518 18.93 -14.49 11.83
CA PRO A 518 17.57 -14.71 12.27
C PRO A 518 17.27 -16.20 12.50
N SER A 519 16.23 -16.47 13.30
CA SER A 519 15.64 -17.80 13.46
C SER A 519 15.29 -18.38 12.07
N PRO A 520 15.59 -19.65 11.77
CA PRO A 520 15.13 -20.28 10.53
C PRO A 520 13.61 -20.48 10.50
N ASN A 521 12.96 -20.50 11.67
CA ASN A 521 11.52 -20.66 11.81
C ASN A 521 10.86 -19.28 11.89
N ASP A 522 9.79 -19.10 11.10
CA ASP A 522 8.80 -18.04 11.25
C ASP A 522 7.50 -18.61 11.88
N ILE A 523 6.69 -17.76 12.49
CA ILE A 523 5.51 -18.14 13.28
C ILE A 523 4.34 -17.21 12.93
N LEU A 524 3.17 -17.78 12.64
CA LEU A 524 1.93 -17.00 12.58
C LEU A 524 1.58 -16.47 13.97
N ILE A 525 1.50 -15.15 14.13
CA ILE A 525 1.18 -14.54 15.42
C ILE A 525 -0.26 -14.89 15.79
N SER A 526 -0.47 -15.50 16.96
CA SER A 526 -1.79 -16.03 17.35
C SER A 526 -2.88 -14.97 17.47
N SER A 527 -2.55 -13.76 17.94
CA SER A 527 -3.49 -12.63 17.99
C SER A 527 -3.86 -12.11 16.60
N ARG A 528 -2.90 -12.08 15.66
CA ARG A 528 -3.18 -11.77 14.25
C ARG A 528 -4.12 -12.82 13.64
N ALA A 529 -3.90 -14.11 13.90
CA ALA A 529 -4.83 -15.16 13.48
C ALA A 529 -6.25 -14.94 14.05
N THR A 530 -6.38 -14.62 15.34
CA THR A 530 -7.68 -14.31 15.98
C THR A 530 -8.45 -13.20 15.27
N TYR A 531 -7.79 -12.13 14.85
CA TYR A 531 -8.47 -10.96 14.27
C TYR A 531 -8.55 -10.95 12.74
N LEU A 532 -7.71 -11.71 12.03
CA LEU A 532 -7.64 -11.72 10.56
C LEU A 532 -8.29 -12.96 9.92
N GLU A 533 -8.30 -14.12 10.60
CA GLU A 533 -8.96 -15.34 10.13
C GLU A 533 -10.48 -15.24 10.38
N ARG A 534 -11.16 -14.39 9.59
CA ARG A 534 -12.56 -13.99 9.77
C ARG A 534 -13.50 -14.63 8.74
N ILE A 535 -14.76 -14.77 9.12
CA ILE A 535 -15.87 -14.94 8.16
C ILE A 535 -16.12 -13.59 7.50
N TYR A 536 -16.28 -13.52 6.18
CA TYR A 536 -16.65 -12.28 5.49
C TYR A 536 -17.28 -12.53 4.12
N PRO A 537 -18.13 -11.60 3.62
CA PRO A 537 -18.66 -11.68 2.27
C PRO A 537 -17.59 -11.24 1.26
N ARG A 538 -17.19 -12.13 0.33
CA ARG A 538 -16.23 -11.79 -0.74
C ARG A 538 -16.91 -11.05 -1.89
N TYR A 539 -18.09 -11.51 -2.28
CA TYR A 539 -18.91 -10.95 -3.36
C TYR A 539 -20.36 -10.82 -2.88
N ILE A 540 -21.02 -9.69 -3.13
CA ILE A 540 -22.40 -9.42 -2.70
C ILE A 540 -23.28 -9.02 -3.90
N ASP A 541 -24.30 -9.81 -4.23
CA ASP A 541 -25.39 -9.32 -5.10
C ASP A 541 -26.39 -8.48 -4.30
N GLY A 542 -26.75 -7.32 -4.84
CA GLY A 542 -27.63 -6.36 -4.19
C GLY A 542 -26.92 -5.34 -3.30
N THR A 543 -27.71 -4.56 -2.56
CA THR A 543 -27.22 -3.50 -1.69
C THR A 543 -26.87 -4.08 -0.33
N LEU A 544 -25.58 -4.10 0.00
CA LEU A 544 -25.08 -4.38 1.34
C LEU A 544 -25.57 -3.31 2.33
N SER A 545 -26.21 -3.72 3.42
CA SER A 545 -26.71 -2.81 4.46
C SER A 545 -25.78 -2.76 5.69
N ALA A 546 -25.31 -3.92 6.16
CA ALA A 546 -24.32 -4.07 7.22
C ALA A 546 -23.78 -5.51 7.22
N TYR A 547 -22.59 -5.74 7.79
CA TYR A 547 -22.13 -7.07 8.20
C TYR A 547 -21.15 -6.97 9.38
N GLY A 548 -20.98 -8.06 10.12
CA GLY A 548 -20.10 -8.12 11.29
C GLY A 548 -19.57 -9.52 11.54
N TYR A 549 -18.39 -9.58 12.16
CA TYR A 549 -17.80 -10.81 12.70
C TYR A 549 -17.22 -10.59 14.11
N ASP A 550 -17.73 -11.33 15.09
CA ASP A 550 -17.12 -11.43 16.42
C ASP A 550 -16.04 -12.51 16.45
N PRO A 551 -14.74 -12.16 16.56
CA PRO A 551 -13.65 -13.13 16.63
C PRO A 551 -13.65 -13.97 17.91
N THR A 552 -14.36 -13.54 18.96
CA THR A 552 -14.46 -14.24 20.25
C THR A 552 -15.42 -15.42 20.17
N THR A 553 -16.65 -15.18 19.69
CA THR A 553 -17.67 -16.24 19.51
C THR A 553 -17.63 -16.89 18.12
N LYS A 554 -16.77 -16.41 17.21
CA LYS A 554 -16.67 -16.84 15.81
C LYS A 554 -18.01 -16.84 15.09
N SER A 555 -18.81 -15.82 15.39
CA SER A 555 -20.15 -15.63 14.85
C SER A 555 -20.16 -14.48 13.84
N PHE A 556 -21.01 -14.59 12.84
CA PHE A 556 -21.13 -13.64 11.73
C PHE A 556 -22.59 -13.37 11.42
N ALA A 557 -22.88 -12.12 11.05
CA ALA A 557 -24.16 -11.72 10.48
C ALA A 557 -23.95 -10.77 9.28
N LEU A 558 -24.87 -10.83 8.33
CA LEU A 558 -24.88 -10.06 7.09
C LEU A 558 -26.31 -9.68 6.74
N VAL A 559 -26.57 -8.41 6.46
CA VAL A 559 -27.88 -7.89 6.01
C VAL A 559 -27.71 -7.29 4.61
N VAL A 560 -28.48 -7.80 3.65
CA VAL A 560 -28.44 -7.37 2.24
C VAL A 560 -29.85 -7.17 1.70
N THR A 561 -30.04 -6.20 0.81
CA THR A 561 -31.29 -6.01 0.06
C THR A 561 -31.05 -6.14 -1.43
N ALA A 562 -31.61 -7.20 -2.04
CA ALA A 562 -31.50 -7.46 -3.47
C ALA A 562 -32.84 -7.25 -4.18
N SER A 563 -32.87 -6.37 -5.18
CA SER A 563 -34.06 -6.05 -5.98
C SER A 563 -34.33 -7.07 -7.09
N LYS A 564 -33.30 -7.84 -7.49
CA LYS A 564 -33.38 -8.89 -8.50
C LYS A 564 -33.68 -10.24 -7.84
N LYS A 565 -34.28 -11.12 -8.63
CA LYS A 565 -34.34 -12.56 -8.34
C LYS A 565 -33.37 -13.26 -9.27
N ILE A 566 -32.44 -14.01 -8.71
CA ILE A 566 -31.44 -14.77 -9.46
C ILE A 566 -31.88 -16.23 -9.56
N THR A 567 -31.37 -16.95 -10.56
CA THR A 567 -31.69 -18.37 -10.77
C THR A 567 -30.62 -19.21 -10.10
N PRO A 568 -30.97 -20.11 -9.16
CA PRO A 568 -30.02 -21.00 -8.49
C PRO A 568 -29.22 -21.85 -9.51
N GLY A 569 -27.97 -22.16 -9.20
CA GLY A 569 -27.07 -22.98 -10.00
C GLY A 569 -25.97 -22.22 -10.78
N ASN A 570 -25.85 -20.90 -10.60
CA ASN A 570 -24.72 -20.11 -11.11
C ASN A 570 -24.10 -19.24 -10.01
N TYR A 571 -23.13 -19.81 -9.27
CA TYR A 571 -22.41 -19.14 -8.18
C TYR A 571 -21.71 -17.83 -8.57
N GLY A 572 -21.50 -17.57 -9.87
CA GLY A 572 -20.99 -16.29 -10.36
C GLY A 572 -21.96 -15.11 -10.16
N ASP A 573 -23.25 -15.37 -9.96
CA ASP A 573 -24.28 -14.35 -9.73
C ASP A 573 -24.68 -14.21 -8.24
N ASP A 574 -24.27 -15.16 -7.39
CA ASP A 574 -24.69 -15.24 -5.98
C ASP A 574 -23.87 -14.34 -5.04
N THR A 575 -24.39 -14.07 -3.83
CA THR A 575 -23.56 -13.62 -2.71
C THR A 575 -22.65 -14.77 -2.26
N GLU A 576 -21.34 -14.56 -2.28
CA GLU A 576 -20.32 -15.50 -1.82
C GLU A 576 -19.77 -15.06 -0.46
N ILE A 577 -19.80 -15.96 0.52
CA ILE A 577 -19.24 -15.76 1.87
C ILE A 577 -18.15 -16.80 2.12
N TYR A 578 -16.98 -16.33 2.52
CA TYR A 578 -15.87 -17.17 2.98
C TYR A 578 -16.03 -17.50 4.46
N ILE A 579 -15.89 -18.77 4.80
CA ILE A 579 -15.80 -19.28 6.17
C ILE A 579 -14.45 -19.99 6.35
N PRO A 580 -13.59 -19.55 7.27
CA PRO A 580 -12.29 -20.18 7.50
C PRO A 580 -12.40 -21.56 8.15
N SER A 581 -11.36 -22.37 8.02
CA SER A 581 -11.32 -23.76 8.48
C SER A 581 -11.45 -23.91 10.01
N THR A 582 -11.10 -22.87 10.78
CA THR A 582 -11.28 -22.88 12.24
C THR A 582 -12.70 -22.54 12.72
N VAL A 583 -13.67 -22.39 11.80
CA VAL A 583 -15.10 -22.23 12.08
C VAL A 583 -15.85 -23.49 11.64
N GLY A 584 -16.38 -24.26 12.60
CA GLY A 584 -17.18 -25.46 12.33
C GLY A 584 -18.70 -25.22 12.18
N ALA A 585 -19.18 -23.99 12.41
CA ALA A 585 -20.62 -23.70 12.38
C ALA A 585 -21.20 -23.72 10.96
N SER A 586 -22.48 -24.05 10.83
CA SER A 586 -23.22 -23.97 9.56
C SER A 586 -23.78 -22.57 9.33
N ALA A 587 -23.90 -22.18 8.06
CA ALA A 587 -24.61 -20.98 7.67
C ALA A 587 -26.14 -21.18 7.73
N SER A 588 -26.87 -20.12 8.08
CA SER A 588 -28.33 -20.03 8.02
C SER A 588 -28.72 -18.80 7.18
N VAL A 589 -29.78 -18.93 6.37
CA VAL A 589 -30.30 -17.85 5.53
C VAL A 589 -31.76 -17.61 5.89
N SER A 590 -32.17 -16.36 6.07
CA SER A 590 -33.55 -15.96 6.36
C SER A 590 -33.97 -14.73 5.52
N GLY A 591 -35.28 -14.44 5.48
CA GLY A 591 -35.83 -13.40 4.62
C GLY A 591 -35.91 -13.83 3.15
N SER A 592 -35.73 -12.88 2.23
CA SER A 592 -35.92 -13.08 0.78
C SER A 592 -34.72 -13.70 0.06
N ALA A 593 -34.04 -14.69 0.63
CA ALA A 593 -32.97 -15.44 -0.05
C ALA A 593 -32.97 -16.93 0.33
N LYS A 594 -32.13 -17.71 -0.36
CA LYS A 594 -31.88 -19.12 -0.05
C LYS A 594 -30.39 -19.44 -0.16
N LEU A 595 -29.95 -20.47 0.55
CA LEU A 595 -28.68 -21.13 0.28
C LEU A 595 -28.80 -21.86 -1.08
N ASP A 596 -27.97 -21.50 -2.06
CA ASP A 596 -27.83 -22.26 -3.31
C ASP A 596 -26.83 -23.41 -3.12
N GLY A 597 -25.68 -23.11 -2.50
CA GLY A 597 -24.60 -24.08 -2.33
C GLY A 597 -23.66 -23.80 -1.17
N SER A 598 -22.92 -24.84 -0.78
CA SER A 598 -21.78 -24.77 0.12
C SER A 598 -20.69 -25.65 -0.47
N VAL A 599 -19.55 -25.06 -0.79
CA VAL A 599 -18.35 -25.76 -1.27
C VAL A 599 -17.36 -25.86 -0.11
N SER A 600 -16.77 -27.03 0.09
CA SER A 600 -15.68 -27.23 1.06
C SER A 600 -14.37 -27.36 0.31
N GLU A 601 -13.40 -26.53 0.68
CA GLU A 601 -12.08 -26.49 0.05
C GLU A 601 -11.11 -27.49 0.70
N PRO A 602 -10.06 -27.95 -0.01
CA PRO A 602 -9.12 -28.93 0.53
C PRO A 602 -8.29 -28.46 1.74
N ASP A 603 -8.20 -27.15 2.01
CA ASP A 603 -7.59 -26.60 3.24
C ASP A 603 -8.57 -26.53 4.43
N GLY A 604 -9.81 -27.01 4.24
CA GLY A 604 -10.87 -27.06 5.26
C GLY A 604 -11.71 -25.80 5.36
N SER A 605 -11.38 -24.73 4.61
CA SER A 605 -12.26 -23.57 4.48
C SER A 605 -13.51 -23.90 3.65
N ARG A 606 -14.50 -22.99 3.64
CA ARG A 606 -15.76 -23.18 2.92
C ARG A 606 -16.20 -21.88 2.25
N LEU A 607 -16.74 -22.01 1.03
CA LEU A 607 -17.45 -20.95 0.32
C LEU A 607 -18.96 -21.24 0.34
N ILE A 608 -19.74 -20.25 0.77
CA ILE A 608 -21.19 -20.34 0.88
C ILE A 608 -21.83 -19.40 -0.14
N TYR A 609 -22.78 -19.93 -0.93
CA TYR A 609 -23.44 -19.23 -2.02
C TYR A 609 -24.91 -18.99 -1.70
N VAL A 610 -25.31 -17.73 -1.69
CA VAL A 610 -26.65 -17.28 -1.29
C VAL A 610 -27.32 -16.54 -2.44
N VAL A 611 -28.44 -17.11 -2.91
CA VAL A 611 -29.20 -16.63 -4.06
C VAL A 611 -30.41 -15.81 -3.60
N PRO A 612 -30.53 -14.53 -4.01
CA PRO A 612 -31.66 -13.69 -3.64
C PRO A 612 -32.93 -14.03 -4.44
N THR A 613 -34.06 -13.95 -3.74
CA THR A 613 -35.41 -14.22 -4.29
C THR A 613 -36.26 -12.96 -4.47
N GLY A 614 -35.72 -11.79 -4.11
CA GLY A 614 -36.36 -10.47 -4.24
C GLY A 614 -36.78 -9.89 -2.88
N GLY A 615 -35.96 -9.00 -2.33
CA GLY A 615 -36.17 -8.32 -1.04
C GLY A 615 -34.93 -8.36 -0.14
N SER A 616 -35.12 -7.99 1.13
CA SER A 616 -34.08 -8.05 2.16
C SER A 616 -33.92 -9.47 2.71
N TYR A 617 -32.69 -9.86 2.99
CA TYR A 617 -32.34 -11.16 3.57
C TYR A 617 -31.18 -11.02 4.55
N ILE A 618 -31.07 -12.03 5.42
CA ILE A 618 -30.03 -12.13 6.44
C ILE A 618 -29.31 -13.45 6.26
N VAL A 619 -27.98 -13.41 6.36
CA VAL A 619 -27.15 -14.61 6.49
C VAL A 619 -26.46 -14.58 7.85
N THR A 620 -26.50 -15.69 8.58
CA THR A 620 -25.75 -15.86 9.83
C THR A 620 -24.89 -17.11 9.79
N VAL A 621 -23.76 -17.09 10.50
CA VAL A 621 -22.92 -18.25 10.77
C VAL A 621 -22.59 -18.26 12.26
N GLY A 622 -22.72 -19.41 12.91
CA GLY A 622 -22.65 -19.49 14.37
C GLY A 622 -23.97 -19.07 15.04
N SER A 623 -24.00 -19.12 16.36
CA SER A 623 -25.20 -18.84 17.16
C SER A 623 -24.90 -17.79 18.22
N ASN A 624 -24.82 -16.52 17.80
CA ASN A 624 -24.75 -15.39 18.72
C ASN A 624 -25.83 -14.36 18.38
N ALA A 625 -26.78 -14.19 19.30
CA ALA A 625 -27.87 -13.24 19.13
C ALA A 625 -27.42 -11.78 19.27
N SER A 626 -26.33 -11.49 20.00
CA SER A 626 -25.82 -10.11 20.12
C SER A 626 -25.21 -9.63 18.82
N GLU A 627 -24.50 -10.51 18.10
CA GLU A 627 -23.89 -10.22 16.80
C GLU A 627 -24.95 -9.85 15.77
N LEU A 628 -25.98 -10.69 15.62
CA LEU A 628 -27.11 -10.40 14.75
C LEU A 628 -27.79 -9.08 15.12
N SER A 629 -28.03 -8.84 16.42
CA SER A 629 -28.67 -7.60 16.90
C SER A 629 -27.82 -6.35 16.60
N ALA A 630 -26.49 -6.45 16.65
CA ALA A 630 -25.58 -5.35 16.33
C ALA A 630 -25.63 -5.02 14.83
N VAL A 631 -25.49 -6.02 13.96
CA VAL A 631 -25.55 -5.85 12.50
C VAL A 631 -26.94 -5.39 12.04
N GLU A 632 -28.02 -5.85 12.67
CA GLU A 632 -29.37 -5.33 12.39
C GLU A 632 -29.52 -3.87 12.86
N ALA A 633 -28.91 -3.46 13.98
CA ALA A 633 -28.95 -2.06 14.43
C ALA A 633 -28.18 -1.14 13.46
N GLU A 634 -27.00 -1.56 13.01
CA GLU A 634 -26.19 -0.87 12.01
C GLU A 634 -26.91 -0.75 10.66
N ALA A 635 -27.51 -1.85 10.16
CA ALA A 635 -28.30 -1.83 8.93
C ALA A 635 -29.48 -0.84 8.97
N ASN A 636 -30.02 -0.56 10.16
CA ASN A 636 -31.08 0.42 10.39
C ASN A 636 -30.56 1.84 10.68
N SER A 637 -29.26 2.02 10.90
CA SER A 637 -28.62 3.30 11.23
C SER A 637 -27.16 3.30 10.75
N PRO A 638 -26.93 3.26 9.42
CA PRO A 638 -25.60 3.11 8.84
C PRO A 638 -24.71 4.31 9.15
N LEU A 639 -23.40 4.09 9.12
CA LEU A 639 -22.41 5.14 9.30
C LEU A 639 -22.66 6.31 8.32
N THR A 640 -22.44 7.53 8.81
CA THR A 640 -22.57 8.75 8.01
C THR A 640 -21.19 9.30 7.69
N PRO A 641 -20.90 9.68 6.42
CA PRO A 641 -19.63 10.31 6.07
C PRO A 641 -19.37 11.58 6.88
N ILE A 642 -18.13 11.78 7.31
CA ILE A 642 -17.69 12.95 8.08
C ILE A 642 -16.91 13.87 7.15
N SER A 643 -17.42 15.08 6.91
CA SER A 643 -16.70 16.07 6.09
C SER A 643 -15.42 16.56 6.78
N GLU A 644 -14.45 16.99 5.98
CA GLU A 644 -13.19 17.58 6.44
C GLU A 644 -13.39 18.67 7.52
N VAL A 645 -14.37 19.55 7.33
CA VAL A 645 -14.70 20.62 8.29
C VAL A 645 -15.18 20.06 9.64
N GLN A 646 -15.97 18.99 9.63
CA GLN A 646 -16.40 18.31 10.87
C GLN A 646 -15.24 17.58 11.54
N ALA A 647 -14.43 16.85 10.77
CA ALA A 647 -13.24 16.14 11.23
C ALA A 647 -12.22 17.08 11.91
N ARG A 648 -11.95 18.22 11.28
CA ARG A 648 -11.14 19.32 11.83
C ARG A 648 -11.73 19.91 13.10
N GLY A 649 -13.04 20.09 13.17
CA GLY A 649 -13.73 20.57 14.37
C GLY A 649 -13.57 19.62 15.57
N LEU A 650 -13.60 18.31 15.32
CA LEU A 650 -13.36 17.27 16.32
C LEU A 650 -11.90 17.29 16.81
N LEU A 651 -10.92 17.36 15.89
CA LEU A 651 -9.50 17.50 16.26
C LEU A 651 -9.23 18.76 17.09
N GLN A 652 -9.78 19.91 16.68
CA GLN A 652 -9.62 21.17 17.42
C GLN A 652 -10.24 21.07 18.83
N SER A 653 -11.36 20.36 18.98
CA SER A 653 -12.01 20.12 20.28
C SER A 653 -11.16 19.20 21.18
N ALA A 654 -10.53 18.17 20.61
CA ALA A 654 -9.59 17.31 21.32
C ALA A 654 -8.31 18.06 21.75
N LEU A 655 -7.73 18.88 20.85
CA LEU A 655 -6.58 19.75 21.18
C LEU A 655 -6.93 20.75 22.30
N ASN A 656 -8.10 21.39 22.23
CA ASN A 656 -8.59 22.28 23.28
C ASN A 656 -8.77 21.56 24.63
N THR A 657 -9.22 20.31 24.61
CA THR A 657 -9.32 19.46 25.80
C THR A 657 -7.94 19.16 26.38
N ALA A 658 -6.98 18.78 25.53
CA ALA A 658 -5.61 18.47 25.93
C ALA A 658 -4.85 19.68 26.49
N LEU A 659 -5.03 20.88 25.92
CA LEU A 659 -4.46 22.15 26.41
C LEU A 659 -4.97 22.53 27.81
N ASN A 660 -6.16 22.07 28.18
CA ASN A 660 -6.78 22.26 29.50
C ASN A 660 -6.57 21.06 30.45
N SER A 661 -5.82 20.04 30.03
CA SER A 661 -5.54 18.85 30.85
C SER A 661 -4.80 19.21 32.14
N SER A 662 -5.19 18.55 33.24
CA SER A 662 -4.46 18.57 34.52
C SER A 662 -3.14 17.79 34.46
N VAL A 663 -2.96 16.93 33.45
CA VAL A 663 -1.71 16.19 33.21
C VAL A 663 -0.73 17.10 32.47
N ALA A 664 0.27 17.60 33.19
CA ALA A 664 1.23 18.57 32.68
C ALA A 664 1.93 18.13 31.37
N ALA A 665 2.24 16.84 31.22
CA ALA A 665 2.86 16.30 30.02
C ALA A 665 1.94 16.37 28.78
N ILE A 666 0.66 16.03 28.94
CA ILE A 666 -0.36 16.15 27.88
C ILE A 666 -0.51 17.62 27.47
N LYS A 667 -0.63 18.52 28.45
CA LYS A 667 -0.75 19.96 28.22
C LYS A 667 0.45 20.53 27.45
N GLN A 668 1.67 20.15 27.82
CA GLN A 668 2.90 20.61 27.15
C GLN A 668 2.98 20.09 25.70
N LYS A 669 2.66 18.81 25.47
CA LYS A 669 2.64 18.22 24.13
C LYS A 669 1.54 18.82 23.24
N ALA A 670 0.36 19.10 23.80
CA ALA A 670 -0.73 19.77 23.10
C ALA A 670 -0.38 21.20 22.64
N GLN A 671 0.41 21.94 23.42
CA GLN A 671 0.94 23.25 23.00
C GLN A 671 1.82 23.13 21.75
N LEU A 672 2.73 22.14 21.70
CA LEU A 672 3.56 21.89 20.53
C LEU A 672 2.73 21.44 19.32
N ALA A 673 1.81 20.48 19.52
CA ALA A 673 0.92 19.99 18.47
C ALA A 673 0.06 21.11 17.85
N SER A 674 -0.40 22.07 18.66
CA SER A 674 -1.18 23.21 18.18
C SER A 674 -0.37 24.14 17.25
N VAL A 675 0.92 24.34 17.52
CA VAL A 675 1.81 25.14 16.65
C VAL A 675 2.07 24.41 15.33
N VAL A 676 2.34 23.10 15.38
CA VAL A 676 2.55 22.28 14.17
C VAL A 676 1.29 22.25 13.31
N ALA A 677 0.12 22.08 13.92
CA ALA A 677 -1.16 22.09 13.22
C ALA A 677 -1.42 23.42 12.50
N GLN A 678 -1.13 24.57 13.12
CA GLN A 678 -1.28 25.89 12.48
C GLN A 678 -0.36 26.06 11.26
N LEU A 679 0.87 25.53 11.30
CA LEU A 679 1.81 25.60 10.19
C LEU A 679 1.43 24.66 9.04
N ALA A 680 1.06 23.41 9.37
CA ALA A 680 0.78 22.37 8.38
C ALA A 680 -0.60 22.54 7.71
N LEU A 681 -1.61 22.97 8.48
CA LEU A 681 -2.97 23.15 7.98
C LEU A 681 -3.23 24.56 7.42
N GLY A 682 -2.29 25.50 7.65
CA GLY A 682 -2.49 26.92 7.41
C GLY A 682 -3.50 27.57 8.39
N SER A 683 -3.60 28.88 8.34
CA SER A 683 -4.74 29.62 8.88
C SER A 683 -5.89 29.60 7.86
N GLN A 684 -7.16 29.54 8.31
CA GLN A 684 -8.32 29.69 7.40
C GLN A 684 -8.37 31.04 6.67
N SER A 685 -7.54 32.01 7.08
CA SER A 685 -7.35 33.28 6.39
C SER A 685 -6.36 33.15 5.23
N ASP A 686 -6.76 32.50 4.14
CA ASP A 686 -6.28 32.83 2.79
C ASP A 686 -6.87 34.20 2.34
N ASP A 687 -6.82 35.18 3.24
CA ASP A 687 -6.91 36.60 2.94
C ASP A 687 -5.54 37.01 2.39
N PRO A 688 -5.44 37.47 1.13
CA PRO A 688 -4.16 37.82 0.52
C PRO A 688 -3.42 38.98 1.22
N ASN A 689 -4.04 39.67 2.18
CA ASN A 689 -3.44 40.80 2.89
C ASN A 689 -2.55 40.42 4.10
N LEU A 690 -2.47 39.15 4.51
CA LEU A 690 -1.59 38.70 5.61
C LEU A 690 -0.24 38.11 5.15
N LYS A 691 0.16 38.35 3.89
CA LYS A 691 1.52 38.09 3.41
C LYS A 691 2.49 39.19 3.85
N ASN A 692 3.08 39.06 5.05
CA ASN A 692 4.33 39.72 5.47
C ASN A 692 5.05 38.88 6.52
#